data_AF-A0A969G5G2-F1
#
_entry.id   AF-A0A969G5G2-F1
#
_cell.length_a   1.000
_cell.length_b   1.000
_cell.length_c   1.000
_cell.angle_alpha   90.00
_cell.angle_beta   90.00
_cell.angle_gamma   90.00
#
_symmetry.space_group_name_H-M   'P 1'
#
loop_
_entity.id
_entity.type
_entity.pdbx_description
1 polymer ?
#
loop_
_entity_poly.entity_id
_entity_poly.type
_entity_poly.pdbx_seq_one_letter_code
_entity_poly.pdbx_strand_id
1 'polypeptide(L)'
;MKRLVMPPFLIGLALLFWGWHTGQWFLAPAMAIAYEAHRITDSRWNFSDVDVRRAASISTVSLIGIYTFIAVTGSWLNALGIFFQWLPVVVYPILILQTYSVDNAINFRSLLLFVKFDEKIARQKRNFNVLYPYFVICLLSASANPAFGFSFYIGLTTISLIPLWQLRSPQTRPVVWLCTMLLVASLGFFTQGGLHQLHLYTEQQAIAWLSQFYEGQADPFKQNTSIGDIGAVKQSNSIVFRVKSPTKSPVPRLFREAVYNKYQGTLWIATDNEFTSVDSNSAGDIWQWQTGITDYESVIVTDRTVQGKAMLKLPLGSFQASQLPAEKVEQNAYGAVRLEDKRKTIPYQIDFQPGLNFDAAPNASDLFVPDGEAESLQKIIQDHQFSSQNPQALLDQLETFFITNFRYSLDLTGGGDRQTPIASFLLDQREGHCEYFATATTLLLREMGIPARYAVGYSVHDYNKFEQQYIVRDRHAHAWTLVYLDGRWQNFDTTPPSWTAIEDQQQGGFTLFGDLWSWSRIQLTKNLGRIFTPENIRRWWWIILPILLLRMWTIKANTDGQLTRKFLPQRPKKQTLEQEPPSEFAVIEKTLNHLGFVRPKSQPLRLWLGELRSNETTAAMVTDLEQIVQWHYGDRFRPGGLSAAESTAFKQAIGLWLQHWQV
;
A
#
# COMPACT_ATOMS: atom_id res chain seq x y z
N MET A 1 13.15 33.14 -17.47
CA MET A 1 11.93 32.32 -17.23
C MET A 1 10.84 33.22 -16.66
N LYS A 2 9.64 33.25 -17.26
CA LYS A 2 8.48 33.95 -16.65
C LYS A 2 8.26 33.35 -15.25
N ARG A 3 8.17 34.19 -14.21
CA ARG A 3 7.74 33.71 -12.88
C ARG A 3 6.32 33.14 -13.04
N LEU A 4 6.18 31.85 -12.77
CA LEU A 4 4.91 31.12 -12.75
C LEU A 4 4.01 31.69 -11.65
N VAL A 5 3.16 32.65 -11.99
CA VAL A 5 2.16 33.21 -11.06
C VAL A 5 0.91 32.34 -11.13
N MET A 6 0.46 31.83 -9.99
CA MET A 6 -0.70 30.95 -9.94
C MET A 6 -1.98 31.71 -10.33
N PRO A 7 -2.87 31.12 -11.16
CA PRO A 7 -4.12 31.75 -11.54
C PRO A 7 -5.00 32.11 -10.35
N PRO A 8 -5.82 33.18 -10.49
CA PRO A 8 -6.81 33.47 -9.48
C PRO A 8 -7.80 32.30 -9.31
N PHE A 9 -8.18 31.95 -8.07
CA PHE A 9 -9.21 30.95 -7.72
C PHE A 9 -8.87 29.48 -7.99
N LEU A 10 -7.68 29.17 -8.50
CA LEU A 10 -7.30 27.80 -8.86
C LEU A 10 -7.27 26.85 -7.64
N ILE A 11 -6.65 27.26 -6.54
CA ILE A 11 -6.58 26.41 -5.33
C ILE A 11 -7.94 26.28 -4.66
N GLY A 12 -8.73 27.36 -4.56
CA GLY A 12 -10.10 27.27 -4.07
C GLY A 12 -10.94 26.28 -4.87
N LEU A 13 -10.82 26.30 -6.19
CA LEU A 13 -11.52 25.37 -7.08
C LEU A 13 -11.01 23.92 -6.91
N ALA A 14 -9.69 23.71 -6.80
CA ALA A 14 -9.11 22.39 -6.53
C ALA A 14 -9.54 21.81 -5.17
N LEU A 15 -9.69 22.66 -4.14
CA LEU A 15 -10.21 22.27 -2.83
C LEU A 15 -11.68 21.84 -2.90
N LEU A 16 -12.52 22.59 -3.61
CA LEU A 16 -13.93 22.23 -3.82
C LEU A 16 -14.05 20.92 -4.60
N PHE A 17 -13.24 20.73 -5.64
CA PHE A 17 -13.17 19.50 -6.41
C PHE A 17 -12.79 18.29 -5.55
N TRP A 18 -11.75 18.45 -4.72
CA TRP A 18 -11.36 17.44 -3.73
C TRP A 18 -12.51 17.11 -2.76
N GLY A 19 -13.15 18.13 -2.16
CA GLY A 19 -14.24 17.92 -1.21
C GLY A 19 -15.45 17.21 -1.79
N TRP A 20 -15.82 17.57 -3.03
CA TRP A 20 -16.90 16.92 -3.77
C TRP A 20 -16.63 15.43 -3.97
N HIS A 21 -15.43 15.09 -4.47
CA HIS A 21 -15.09 13.70 -4.77
C HIS A 21 -14.74 12.86 -3.56
N THR A 22 -14.35 13.46 -2.43
CA THR A 22 -14.00 12.73 -1.21
C THR A 22 -15.12 12.73 -0.16
N GLY A 23 -16.27 13.34 -0.45
CA GLY A 23 -17.39 13.46 0.48
C GLY A 23 -17.19 14.46 1.61
N GLN A 24 -16.14 15.26 1.59
CA GLN A 24 -15.78 16.26 2.62
C GLN A 24 -16.48 17.61 2.37
N TRP A 25 -17.80 17.58 2.22
CA TRP A 25 -18.62 18.73 1.80
C TRP A 25 -18.61 19.90 2.79
N PHE A 26 -18.29 19.65 4.07
CA PHE A 26 -18.23 20.69 5.10
C PHE A 26 -16.83 21.34 5.21
N LEU A 27 -15.76 20.57 5.02
CA LEU A 27 -14.37 21.05 5.15
C LEU A 27 -13.93 21.84 3.92
N ALA A 28 -14.21 21.33 2.73
CA ALA A 28 -13.67 21.90 1.51
C ALA A 28 -14.12 23.35 1.23
N PRO A 29 -15.41 23.72 1.35
CA PRO A 29 -15.82 25.11 1.19
C PRO A 29 -15.20 26.03 2.23
N ALA A 30 -15.11 25.60 3.50
CA ALA A 30 -14.51 26.38 4.56
C ALA A 30 -13.01 26.65 4.29
N MET A 31 -12.27 25.63 3.85
CA MET A 31 -10.86 25.77 3.45
C MET A 31 -10.70 26.66 2.21
N ALA A 32 -11.56 26.50 1.20
CA ALA A 32 -11.52 27.33 0.00
C ALA A 32 -11.78 28.82 0.31
N ILE A 33 -12.79 29.11 1.13
CA ILE A 33 -13.11 30.48 1.57
C ILE A 33 -11.95 31.08 2.36
N ALA A 34 -11.40 30.36 3.33
CA ALA A 34 -10.30 30.85 4.17
C ALA A 34 -9.02 31.12 3.36
N TYR A 35 -8.74 30.32 2.33
CA TYR A 35 -7.63 30.56 1.40
C TYR A 35 -7.89 31.79 0.51
N GLU A 36 -9.07 31.91 -0.11
CA GLU A 36 -9.38 33.01 -1.03
C GLU A 36 -9.57 34.37 -0.32
N ALA A 37 -9.91 34.37 0.98
CA ALA A 37 -10.07 35.58 1.80
C ALA A 37 -8.80 36.46 1.85
N HIS A 38 -7.63 35.88 1.64
CA HIS A 38 -6.36 36.59 1.51
C HIS A 38 -6.36 37.66 0.39
N ARG A 39 -7.22 37.50 -0.62
CA ARG A 39 -7.29 38.41 -1.77
C ARG A 39 -8.17 39.63 -1.53
N ILE A 40 -9.14 39.47 -0.64
CA ILE A 40 -10.04 40.54 -0.22
C ILE A 40 -9.36 41.38 0.87
N THR A 41 -8.43 40.77 1.61
CA THR A 41 -7.73 41.43 2.72
C THR A 41 -6.31 41.85 2.33
N ASP A 42 -5.99 43.13 2.51
CA ASP A 42 -4.62 43.66 2.31
C ASP A 42 -3.68 43.33 3.48
N SER A 43 -4.14 42.54 4.46
CA SER A 43 -3.36 42.19 5.64
C SER A 43 -2.33 41.11 5.30
N ARG A 44 -1.04 41.43 5.42
CA ARG A 44 0.08 40.49 5.29
C ARG A 44 0.91 40.50 6.57
N TRP A 45 1.35 39.32 6.98
CA TRP A 45 1.96 39.05 8.27
C TRP A 45 3.39 38.58 8.05
N ASN A 46 4.33 39.03 8.88
CA ASN A 46 5.72 38.56 8.80
C ASN A 46 5.89 37.35 9.72
N PHE A 47 6.05 36.16 9.15
CA PHE A 47 6.20 34.92 9.92
C PHE A 47 7.68 34.54 10.05
N SER A 48 8.08 34.10 11.25
CA SER A 48 9.43 33.62 11.49
C SER A 48 9.61 32.15 11.07
N ASP A 49 10.85 31.68 10.94
CA ASP A 49 11.14 30.26 10.72
C ASP A 49 10.61 29.36 11.86
N VAL A 50 10.39 29.92 13.06
CA VAL A 50 9.78 29.20 14.19
C VAL A 50 8.29 28.95 13.93
N ASP A 51 7.58 29.90 13.33
CA ASP A 51 6.15 29.77 13.02
C ASP A 51 5.92 28.76 11.90
N VAL A 52 6.81 28.72 10.90
CA VAL A 52 6.80 27.68 9.86
C VAL A 52 6.98 26.28 10.47
N ARG A 53 7.93 26.11 11.41
CA ARG A 53 8.13 24.82 12.11
C ARG A 53 6.91 24.42 12.94
N ARG A 54 6.17 25.38 13.51
CA ARG A 54 4.93 25.12 14.24
C ARG A 54 3.80 24.67 13.29
N ALA A 55 3.68 25.28 12.11
CA ALA A 55 2.72 24.81 11.10
C ALA A 55 3.05 23.38 10.63
N ALA A 56 4.34 23.07 10.41
CA ALA A 56 4.80 21.73 10.07
C ALA A 56 4.50 20.72 11.21
N SER A 57 4.65 21.10 12.48
CA SER A 57 4.34 20.21 13.59
C SER A 57 2.84 19.89 13.71
N ILE A 58 1.96 20.84 13.40
CA ILE A 58 0.50 20.58 13.29
C ILE A 58 0.24 19.53 12.21
N SER A 59 0.84 19.69 11.02
CA SER A 59 0.74 18.71 9.94
C SER A 59 1.21 17.31 10.38
N THR A 60 2.33 17.21 11.10
CA THR A 60 2.84 15.93 11.61
C THR A 60 1.91 15.31 12.64
N VAL A 61 1.33 16.09 13.56
CA VAL A 61 0.36 15.58 14.54
C VAL A 61 -0.91 15.07 13.85
N SER A 62 -1.40 15.78 12.84
CA SER A 62 -2.54 15.33 12.02
C SER A 62 -2.24 13.99 11.31
N LEU A 63 -1.03 13.82 10.77
CA LEU A 63 -0.60 12.58 10.14
C LEU A 63 -0.53 11.40 11.13
N ILE A 64 0.03 11.63 12.33
CA ILE A 64 0.05 10.64 13.41
C ILE A 64 -1.38 10.27 13.84
N GLY A 65 -2.29 11.25 13.90
CA GLY A 65 -3.70 11.02 14.21
C GLY A 65 -4.40 10.12 13.18
N ILE A 66 -4.19 10.38 11.88
CA ILE A 66 -4.73 9.54 10.79
C ILE A 66 -4.16 8.13 10.87
N TYR A 67 -2.85 7.99 11.08
CA TYR A 67 -2.21 6.69 11.25
C TYR A 67 -2.80 5.91 12.44
N THR A 68 -2.97 6.59 13.58
CA THR A 68 -3.58 5.99 14.77
C THR A 68 -5.01 5.55 14.49
N PHE A 69 -5.81 6.39 13.81
CA PHE A 69 -7.18 6.04 13.43
C PHE A 69 -7.24 4.79 12.54
N ILE A 70 -6.38 4.69 11.53
CA ILE A 70 -6.28 3.50 10.66
C ILE A 70 -5.89 2.28 11.49
N ALA A 71 -4.91 2.42 12.40
CA ALA A 71 -4.45 1.33 13.24
C ALA A 71 -5.54 0.82 14.21
N VAL A 72 -6.36 1.73 14.75
CA VAL A 72 -7.49 1.40 15.65
C VAL A 72 -8.61 0.71 14.91
N THR A 73 -9.02 1.26 13.75
CA THR A 73 -10.17 0.77 12.99
C THR A 73 -9.87 -0.50 12.20
N GLY A 74 -8.60 -0.92 12.13
CA GLY A 74 -8.18 -2.13 11.40
C GLY A 74 -8.44 -2.05 9.89
N SER A 75 -8.69 -0.85 9.35
CA SER A 75 -9.04 -0.63 7.94
C SER A 75 -7.81 -0.60 7.03
N TRP A 76 -6.88 -1.54 7.21
CA TRP A 76 -5.59 -1.56 6.51
C TRP A 76 -5.73 -1.71 4.98
N LEU A 77 -6.74 -2.45 4.52
CA LEU A 77 -7.06 -2.57 3.09
C LEU A 77 -7.42 -1.21 2.46
N ASN A 78 -8.02 -0.31 3.24
CA ASN A 78 -8.39 1.04 2.81
C ASN A 78 -7.40 2.12 3.32
N ALA A 79 -6.32 1.72 4.00
CA ALA A 79 -5.40 2.65 4.67
C ALA A 79 -4.77 3.64 3.70
N LEU A 80 -4.37 3.14 2.53
CA LEU A 80 -3.76 3.96 1.50
C LEU A 80 -4.74 5.03 0.97
N GLY A 81 -5.99 4.63 0.71
CA GLY A 81 -7.04 5.54 0.27
C GLY A 81 -7.37 6.61 1.32
N ILE A 82 -7.53 6.20 2.58
CA ILE A 82 -7.75 7.13 3.70
C ILE A 82 -6.57 8.09 3.85
N PHE A 83 -5.33 7.59 3.78
CA PHE A 83 -4.14 8.44 3.88
C PHE A 83 -4.11 9.52 2.79
N PHE A 84 -4.29 9.13 1.53
CA PHE A 84 -4.29 10.09 0.42
C PHE A 84 -5.48 11.05 0.47
N GLN A 85 -6.67 10.58 0.87
CA GLN A 85 -7.86 11.41 0.97
C GLN A 85 -7.68 12.62 1.91
N TRP A 86 -6.96 12.44 3.02
CA TRP A 86 -6.81 13.46 4.06
C TRP A 86 -5.56 14.35 3.90
N LEU A 87 -4.71 14.08 2.92
CA LEU A 87 -3.47 14.81 2.67
C LEU A 87 -3.66 16.33 2.47
N PRO A 88 -4.72 16.83 1.79
CA PRO A 88 -4.94 18.27 1.64
C PRO A 88 -5.18 18.97 2.98
N VAL A 89 -5.84 18.29 3.92
CA VAL A 89 -6.08 18.80 5.28
C VAL A 89 -4.77 18.84 6.06
N VAL A 90 -3.95 17.78 5.96
CA VAL A 90 -2.65 17.67 6.62
C VAL A 90 -1.71 18.81 6.22
N VAL A 91 -1.64 19.14 4.92
CA VAL A 91 -0.69 20.15 4.41
C VAL A 91 -1.25 21.59 4.48
N TYR A 92 -2.56 21.75 4.71
CA TYR A 92 -3.24 23.06 4.71
C TYR A 92 -2.66 24.12 5.67
N PRO A 93 -2.21 23.80 6.90
CA PRO A 93 -1.60 24.80 7.79
C PRO A 93 -0.38 25.48 7.19
N ILE A 94 0.45 24.73 6.44
CA ILE A 94 1.65 25.24 5.78
C ILE A 94 1.26 26.16 4.61
N LEU A 95 0.23 25.80 3.86
CA LEU A 95 -0.30 26.60 2.76
C LEU A 95 -0.77 27.98 3.25
N ILE A 96 -1.61 28.00 4.28
CA ILE A 96 -2.19 29.25 4.83
C ILE A 96 -1.09 30.16 5.39
N LEU A 97 -0.08 29.59 6.04
CA LEU A 97 1.05 30.39 6.52
C LEU A 97 1.77 31.06 5.34
N GLN A 98 2.07 30.34 4.26
CA GLN A 98 2.69 30.94 3.07
C GLN A 98 1.83 32.04 2.47
N THR A 99 0.52 31.82 2.37
CA THR A 99 -0.36 32.78 1.69
C THR A 99 -0.43 34.07 2.48
N TYR A 100 -0.67 34.02 3.80
CA TYR A 100 -0.76 35.24 4.59
C TYR A 100 0.60 35.87 4.94
N SER A 101 1.71 35.21 4.59
CA SER A 101 3.07 35.73 4.74
C SER A 101 3.35 36.93 3.82
N VAL A 102 4.25 37.81 4.24
CA VAL A 102 4.86 38.82 3.37
C VAL A 102 5.76 38.16 2.30
N ASP A 103 6.40 37.04 2.65
CA ASP A 103 7.27 36.29 1.76
C ASP A 103 6.48 35.25 0.96
N ASN A 104 6.55 35.33 -0.37
CA ASN A 104 5.86 34.41 -1.28
C ASN A 104 6.47 32.98 -1.34
N ALA A 105 7.43 32.67 -0.48
CA ALA A 105 8.09 31.37 -0.44
C ALA A 105 8.58 31.04 0.98
N ILE A 106 8.55 29.75 1.32
CA ILE A 106 8.97 29.22 2.62
C ILE A 106 10.36 28.60 2.48
N ASN A 107 11.18 28.73 3.52
CA ASN A 107 12.45 28.02 3.60
C ASN A 107 12.20 26.51 3.77
N PHE A 108 12.69 25.69 2.84
CA PHE A 108 12.48 24.24 2.88
C PHE A 108 12.92 23.60 4.21
N ARG A 109 13.94 24.14 4.88
CA ARG A 109 14.47 23.58 6.12
C ARG A 109 13.52 23.72 7.31
N SER A 110 12.71 24.78 7.35
CA SER A 110 11.75 24.96 8.44
C SER A 110 10.56 23.99 8.35
N LEU A 111 10.46 23.21 7.28
CA LEU A 111 9.51 22.09 7.15
C LEU A 111 10.06 20.75 7.70
N LEU A 112 11.38 20.60 7.80
CA LEU A 112 12.02 19.37 8.30
C LEU A 112 12.07 19.41 9.82
N LEU A 113 11.13 18.72 10.45
CA LEU A 113 11.16 18.50 11.89
C LEU A 113 12.28 17.51 12.23
N PHE A 114 12.98 17.75 13.35
CA PHE A 114 13.98 16.84 13.93
C PHE A 114 15.34 16.71 13.21
N VAL A 115 15.58 17.41 12.09
CA VAL A 115 16.89 17.43 11.41
C VAL A 115 17.69 18.68 11.79
N LYS A 116 18.83 18.52 12.48
CA LYS A 116 19.79 19.60 12.72
C LYS A 116 20.77 19.67 11.55
N PHE A 117 20.76 20.78 10.81
CA PHE A 117 21.69 21.01 9.71
C PHE A 117 22.94 21.76 10.19
N ASP A 118 24.09 21.41 9.62
CA ASP A 118 25.38 22.05 9.86
C ASP A 118 25.38 23.53 9.40
N GLU A 119 26.00 24.43 10.18
CA GLU A 119 25.95 25.89 9.95
C GLU A 119 26.56 26.31 8.61
N LYS A 120 27.54 25.56 8.09
CA LYS A 120 28.16 25.84 6.78
C LYS A 120 27.19 25.62 5.62
N ILE A 121 26.31 24.62 5.73
CA ILE A 121 25.26 24.38 4.73
C ILE A 121 24.14 25.42 4.90
N ALA A 122 23.93 25.97 6.10
CA ALA A 122 22.88 26.96 6.45
C ALA A 122 22.87 28.25 5.62
N ARG A 123 23.97 28.63 4.96
CA ARG A 123 24.02 29.85 4.13
C ARG A 123 23.21 29.76 2.82
N GLN A 124 22.89 28.57 2.31
CA GLN A 124 22.08 28.42 1.10
C GLN A 124 20.57 28.38 1.45
N LYS A 125 19.92 29.55 1.42
CA LYS A 125 18.45 29.66 1.54
C LYS A 125 17.79 29.17 0.25
N ARG A 126 17.27 27.94 0.26
CA ARG A 126 16.40 27.43 -0.82
C ARG A 126 14.95 27.73 -0.46
N ASN A 127 14.43 28.78 -1.08
CA ASN A 127 13.04 29.19 -0.94
C ASN A 127 12.17 28.36 -1.88
N PHE A 128 11.10 27.80 -1.35
CA PHE A 128 10.18 26.91 -2.07
C PHE A 128 8.76 27.45 -2.01
N ASN A 129 8.01 27.30 -3.11
CA ASN A 129 6.63 27.72 -3.21
C ASN A 129 5.71 26.50 -3.11
N VAL A 130 4.95 26.41 -2.02
CA VAL A 130 4.07 25.28 -1.68
C VAL A 130 2.77 25.28 -2.50
N LEU A 131 2.43 26.39 -3.19
CA LEU A 131 1.17 26.53 -3.92
C LEU A 131 0.96 25.43 -4.99
N TYR A 132 1.94 25.20 -5.86
CA TYR A 132 1.82 24.18 -6.93
C TYR A 132 1.83 22.73 -6.41
N PRO A 133 2.74 22.35 -5.49
CA PRO A 133 2.66 21.04 -4.83
C PRO A 133 1.32 20.81 -4.13
N TYR A 134 0.78 21.83 -3.47
CA TYR A 134 -0.53 21.72 -2.80
C TYR A 134 -1.67 21.50 -3.80
N PHE A 135 -1.65 22.20 -4.93
CA PHE A 135 -2.61 21.98 -6.02
C PHE A 135 -2.57 20.53 -6.53
N VAL A 136 -1.37 19.98 -6.78
CA VAL A 136 -1.21 18.57 -7.19
C VAL A 136 -1.70 17.61 -6.12
N ILE A 137 -1.40 17.90 -4.85
CA ILE A 137 -1.90 17.13 -3.71
C ILE A 137 -3.44 17.09 -3.70
N CYS A 138 -4.13 18.22 -3.89
CA CYS A 138 -5.59 18.23 -3.96
C CYS A 138 -6.13 17.34 -5.08
N LEU A 139 -5.52 17.36 -6.27
CA LEU A 139 -5.93 16.51 -7.40
C LEU A 139 -5.68 15.02 -7.14
N LEU A 140 -4.50 14.67 -6.60
CA LEU A 140 -4.17 13.28 -6.22
C LEU A 140 -5.09 12.76 -5.10
N SER A 141 -5.44 13.63 -4.16
CA SER A 141 -6.33 13.28 -3.06
C SER A 141 -7.77 13.10 -3.54
N ALA A 142 -8.19 13.85 -4.56
CA ALA A 142 -9.48 13.68 -5.22
C ALA A 142 -9.57 12.33 -5.95
N SER A 143 -8.45 11.79 -6.46
CA SER A 143 -8.40 10.45 -7.06
C SER A 143 -8.43 9.29 -6.06
N ALA A 144 -8.42 9.56 -4.75
CA ALA A 144 -8.41 8.49 -3.73
C ALA A 144 -9.78 7.83 -3.51
N ASN A 145 -10.86 8.28 -4.17
CA ASN A 145 -12.18 7.67 -4.07
C ASN A 145 -12.37 6.57 -5.14
N PRO A 146 -12.79 5.34 -4.77
CA PRO A 146 -13.04 4.24 -5.71
C PRO A 146 -14.18 4.50 -6.72
N ALA A 147 -15.07 5.47 -6.48
CA ALA A 147 -16.16 5.81 -7.39
C ALA A 147 -15.67 6.73 -8.54
N PHE A 148 -14.91 6.17 -9.49
CA PHE A 148 -14.47 6.90 -10.68
C PHE A 148 -15.60 7.04 -11.71
N GLY A 149 -16.30 8.18 -11.68
CA GLY A 149 -17.29 8.56 -12.69
C GLY A 149 -16.72 9.41 -13.82
N PHE A 150 -17.42 9.49 -14.96
CA PHE A 150 -17.10 10.39 -16.08
C PHE A 150 -16.95 11.86 -15.65
N SER A 151 -17.70 12.27 -14.63
CA SER A 151 -17.62 13.61 -14.02
C SER A 151 -16.26 13.92 -13.38
N PHE A 152 -15.61 12.93 -12.76
CA PHE A 152 -14.29 13.09 -12.16
C PHE A 152 -13.24 13.43 -13.23
N TYR A 153 -13.26 12.70 -14.35
CA TYR A 153 -12.31 12.91 -15.45
C TYR A 153 -12.47 14.28 -16.10
N ILE A 154 -13.71 14.71 -16.34
CA ILE A 154 -14.01 16.06 -16.85
C ILE A 154 -13.51 17.13 -15.87
N GLY A 155 -13.76 16.97 -14.58
CA GLY A 155 -13.29 17.92 -13.57
C GLY A 155 -11.76 17.99 -13.51
N LEU A 156 -11.07 16.85 -13.46
CA LEU A 156 -9.61 16.79 -13.42
C LEU A 156 -8.96 17.46 -14.64
N THR A 157 -9.49 17.18 -15.84
CA THR A 157 -8.99 17.76 -17.10
C THR A 157 -9.26 19.26 -17.17
N THR A 158 -10.48 19.71 -16.90
CA THR A 158 -10.83 21.15 -16.93
C THR A 158 -9.99 21.97 -15.96
N ILE A 159 -9.77 21.49 -14.74
CA ILE A 159 -8.99 22.18 -13.71
C ILE A 159 -7.51 22.23 -14.07
N SER A 160 -6.96 21.15 -14.62
CA SER A 160 -5.56 21.06 -15.03
C SER A 160 -5.24 21.95 -16.24
N LEU A 161 -6.23 22.23 -17.09
CA LEU A 161 -6.05 23.10 -18.26
C LEU A 161 -5.84 24.58 -17.89
N ILE A 162 -6.36 25.03 -16.75
CA ILE A 162 -6.26 26.44 -16.30
C ILE A 162 -4.80 26.89 -16.13
N PRO A 163 -3.93 26.20 -15.36
CA PRO A 163 -2.52 26.59 -15.25
C PRO A 163 -1.74 26.33 -16.55
N LEU A 164 -2.09 25.29 -17.31
CA LEU A 164 -1.43 24.98 -18.59
C LEU A 164 -1.69 26.06 -19.65
N TRP A 165 -2.87 26.68 -19.63
CA TRP A 165 -3.19 27.81 -20.50
C TRP A 165 -2.26 29.00 -20.27
N GLN A 166 -1.85 29.25 -19.03
CA GLN A 166 -0.90 30.34 -18.71
C GLN A 166 0.52 30.04 -19.17
N LEU A 167 0.87 28.76 -19.28
CA LEU A 167 2.13 28.28 -19.81
C LEU A 167 2.16 28.22 -21.35
N ARG A 168 1.02 28.43 -22.01
CA ARG A 168 0.91 28.44 -23.48
C ARG A 168 1.83 29.49 -24.09
N SER A 169 2.62 29.08 -25.09
CA SER A 169 3.41 30.01 -25.89
C SER A 169 2.49 31.01 -26.62
N PRO A 170 2.80 32.31 -26.62
CA PRO A 170 2.02 33.30 -27.36
C PRO A 170 1.95 33.03 -28.87
N GLN A 171 2.91 32.27 -29.40
CA GLN A 171 3.05 31.97 -30.82
C GLN A 171 2.08 30.87 -31.30
N THR A 172 1.56 30.04 -30.40
CA THR A 172 0.64 28.97 -30.78
C THR A 172 -0.77 29.53 -30.96
N ARG A 173 -1.48 29.10 -32.02
CA ARG A 173 -2.89 29.47 -32.21
C ARG A 173 -3.73 28.83 -31.08
N PRO A 174 -4.66 29.57 -30.45
CA PRO A 174 -5.54 29.04 -29.40
C PRO A 174 -6.25 27.75 -29.76
N VAL A 175 -6.76 27.67 -30.99
CA VAL A 175 -7.49 26.51 -31.53
C VAL A 175 -6.60 25.27 -31.57
N VAL A 176 -5.37 25.41 -32.07
CA VAL A 176 -4.41 24.29 -32.16
C VAL A 176 -4.09 23.77 -30.77
N TRP A 177 -3.85 24.65 -29.80
CA TRP A 177 -3.58 24.25 -28.42
C TRP A 177 -4.76 23.51 -27.78
N LEU A 178 -5.99 24.01 -27.97
CA LEU A 178 -7.21 23.36 -27.46
C LEU A 178 -7.43 21.98 -28.10
N CYS A 179 -7.24 21.85 -29.41
CA CYS A 179 -7.32 20.56 -30.10
C CYS A 179 -6.27 19.56 -29.58
N THR A 180 -5.02 20.00 -29.37
CA THR A 180 -3.98 19.14 -28.78
C THR A 180 -4.34 18.71 -27.36
N MET A 181 -4.86 19.62 -26.53
CA MET A 181 -5.26 19.30 -25.16
C MET A 181 -6.46 18.34 -25.11
N LEU A 182 -7.44 18.51 -26.00
CA LEU A 182 -8.55 17.57 -26.14
C LEU A 182 -8.06 16.19 -26.58
N LEU A 183 -7.12 16.12 -27.53
CA LEU A 183 -6.53 14.85 -27.95
C LEU A 183 -5.81 14.16 -26.79
N VAL A 184 -5.02 14.90 -26.00
CA VAL A 184 -4.32 14.37 -24.81
C VAL A 184 -5.33 13.88 -23.75
N ALA A 185 -6.40 14.63 -23.50
CA ALA A 185 -7.46 14.23 -22.59
C ALA A 185 -8.22 12.99 -23.10
N SER A 186 -8.54 12.90 -24.38
CA SER A 186 -9.17 11.70 -24.94
C SER A 186 -8.26 10.48 -24.83
N LEU A 187 -6.98 10.61 -25.21
CA LEU A 187 -6.02 9.52 -25.09
C LEU A 187 -5.86 9.09 -23.63
N GLY A 188 -5.78 10.03 -22.69
CA GLY A 188 -5.71 9.76 -21.27
C GLY A 188 -6.93 9.00 -20.75
N PHE A 189 -8.14 9.38 -21.17
CA PHE A 189 -9.39 8.70 -20.79
C PHE A 189 -9.42 7.25 -21.27
N PHE A 190 -9.10 7.00 -22.54
CA PHE A 190 -9.06 5.64 -23.09
C PHE A 190 -7.94 4.81 -22.47
N THR A 191 -6.78 5.41 -22.19
CA THR A 191 -5.66 4.73 -21.52
C THR A 191 -6.04 4.34 -20.09
N GLN A 192 -6.66 5.24 -19.32
CA GLN A 192 -7.15 4.94 -17.98
C GLN A 192 -8.23 3.85 -18.01
N GLY A 193 -9.19 3.95 -18.95
CA GLY A 193 -10.22 2.93 -19.14
C GLY A 193 -9.63 1.56 -19.48
N GLY A 194 -8.65 1.53 -20.39
CA GLY A 194 -7.90 0.33 -20.75
C GLY A 194 -7.12 -0.26 -19.57
N LEU A 195 -6.43 0.58 -18.79
CA LEU A 195 -5.73 0.17 -17.57
C LEU A 195 -6.69 -0.34 -16.49
N HIS A 196 -7.87 0.26 -16.36
CA HIS A 196 -8.88 -0.19 -15.40
C HIS A 196 -9.47 -1.54 -15.83
N GLN A 197 -9.78 -1.71 -17.12
CA GLN A 197 -10.22 -3.00 -17.65
C GLN A 197 -9.12 -4.06 -17.57
N LEU A 198 -7.87 -3.70 -17.86
CA LEU A 198 -6.72 -4.57 -17.65
C LEU A 198 -6.56 -4.91 -16.17
N HIS A 199 -6.73 -3.95 -15.27
CA HIS A 199 -6.67 -4.18 -13.82
C HIS A 199 -7.76 -5.15 -13.39
N LEU A 200 -9.02 -4.93 -13.77
CA LEU A 200 -10.13 -5.84 -13.47
C LEU A 200 -9.94 -7.23 -14.09
N TYR A 201 -9.45 -7.30 -15.33
CA TYR A 201 -9.10 -8.56 -15.99
C TYR A 201 -7.96 -9.27 -15.26
N THR A 202 -6.89 -8.56 -14.89
CA THR A 202 -5.77 -9.10 -14.12
C THR A 202 -6.19 -9.42 -12.71
N GLU A 203 -7.15 -8.72 -12.10
CA GLU A 203 -7.66 -9.01 -10.77
C GLU A 203 -8.52 -10.26 -10.84
N GLN A 204 -9.37 -10.42 -11.83
CA GLN A 204 -10.17 -11.64 -12.02
C GLN A 204 -9.29 -12.84 -12.38
N GLN A 205 -8.30 -12.66 -13.25
CA GLN A 205 -7.37 -13.74 -13.65
C GLN A 205 -6.31 -14.01 -12.59
N ALA A 206 -5.82 -12.99 -11.88
CA ALA A 206 -4.92 -13.18 -10.75
C ALA A 206 -5.68 -13.72 -9.55
N ILE A 207 -6.96 -13.39 -9.33
CA ILE A 207 -7.78 -14.05 -8.30
C ILE A 207 -8.09 -15.48 -8.72
N ALA A 208 -8.32 -15.80 -10.00
CA ALA A 208 -8.51 -17.18 -10.47
C ALA A 208 -7.20 -18.00 -10.43
N TRP A 209 -6.07 -17.38 -10.79
CA TRP A 209 -4.75 -17.98 -10.77
C TRP A 209 -4.20 -18.07 -9.34
N LEU A 210 -4.35 -17.02 -8.52
CA LEU A 210 -4.11 -17.05 -7.07
C LEU A 210 -5.09 -17.98 -6.39
N SER A 211 -6.35 -18.10 -6.80
CA SER A 211 -7.27 -19.06 -6.18
C SER A 211 -6.95 -20.48 -6.58
N GLN A 212 -6.29 -20.73 -7.72
CA GLN A 212 -5.71 -22.04 -8.03
C GLN A 212 -4.39 -22.28 -7.27
N PHE A 213 -3.59 -21.22 -7.05
CA PHE A 213 -2.35 -21.28 -6.27
C PHE A 213 -2.58 -21.30 -4.73
N TYR A 214 -3.71 -20.74 -4.29
CA TYR A 214 -4.27 -20.68 -2.92
C TYR A 214 -5.57 -21.50 -2.83
N GLU A 215 -5.80 -22.44 -3.74
CA GLU A 215 -7.01 -23.28 -3.71
C GLU A 215 -7.06 -24.11 -2.43
N GLY A 216 -5.97 -24.16 -1.65
CA GLY A 216 -5.90 -24.65 -0.27
C GLY A 216 -6.72 -23.89 0.78
N GLN A 217 -7.15 -22.63 0.58
CA GLN A 217 -7.76 -21.80 1.65
C GLN A 217 -9.16 -21.22 1.36
N ALA A 218 -9.73 -21.39 0.15
CA ALA A 218 -11.00 -20.75 -0.21
C ALA A 218 -12.25 -21.38 0.44
N ASP A 219 -12.18 -22.66 0.84
CA ASP A 219 -13.20 -23.33 1.63
C ASP A 219 -12.56 -23.95 2.88
N PRO A 220 -12.81 -23.40 4.09
CA PRO A 220 -12.32 -23.98 5.34
C PRO A 220 -12.86 -25.40 5.61
N PHE A 221 -13.95 -25.81 4.95
CA PHE A 221 -14.62 -27.09 5.19
C PHE A 221 -14.30 -28.15 4.13
N LYS A 222 -13.16 -28.03 3.46
CA LYS A 222 -12.69 -29.00 2.47
C LYS A 222 -12.83 -30.44 2.96
N GLN A 223 -13.40 -31.28 2.11
CA GLN A 223 -13.58 -32.71 2.35
C GLN A 223 -12.47 -33.56 1.70
N ASN A 224 -11.55 -32.93 0.98
CA ASN A 224 -10.44 -33.58 0.32
C ASN A 224 -9.13 -32.76 0.41
N THR A 225 -8.01 -33.45 0.27
CA THR A 225 -6.67 -32.86 0.22
C THR A 225 -5.77 -33.70 -0.68
N SER A 226 -4.91 -33.06 -1.47
CA SER A 226 -3.98 -33.74 -2.37
C SER A 226 -2.53 -33.62 -1.87
N ILE A 227 -1.71 -34.61 -2.19
CA ILE A 227 -0.25 -34.53 -1.93
C ILE A 227 0.30 -33.30 -2.68
N GLY A 228 0.88 -32.36 -1.93
CA GLY A 228 1.40 -31.08 -2.42
C GLY A 228 0.64 -29.87 -1.87
N ASP A 229 -0.62 -30.04 -1.43
CA ASP A 229 -1.45 -28.95 -0.90
C ASP A 229 -0.80 -28.32 0.35
N ILE A 230 -0.30 -29.15 1.27
CA ILE A 230 0.37 -28.67 2.48
C ILE A 230 1.73 -28.07 2.11
N GLY A 231 2.45 -28.67 1.15
CA GLY A 231 3.72 -28.14 0.64
C GLY A 231 3.64 -26.68 0.16
N ALA A 232 2.56 -26.30 -0.52
CA ALA A 232 2.34 -24.91 -0.96
C ALA A 232 2.10 -23.96 0.22
N VAL A 233 1.31 -24.37 1.22
CA VAL A 233 1.07 -23.60 2.45
C VAL A 233 2.37 -23.41 3.24
N LYS A 234 3.28 -24.40 3.18
CA LYS A 234 4.53 -24.37 3.94
C LYS A 234 5.49 -23.23 3.59
N GLN A 235 5.32 -22.61 2.41
CA GLN A 235 6.15 -21.49 1.98
C GLN A 235 5.79 -20.15 2.66
N SER A 236 4.67 -20.10 3.40
CA SER A 236 4.19 -18.89 4.07
C SER A 236 4.66 -18.80 5.53
N ASN A 237 5.10 -17.61 5.93
CA ASN A 237 5.44 -17.27 7.31
C ASN A 237 4.30 -16.58 8.08
N SER A 238 3.09 -16.61 7.53
CA SER A 238 1.92 -16.00 8.16
C SER A 238 1.53 -16.74 9.44
N ILE A 239 1.15 -16.00 10.48
CA ILE A 239 0.68 -16.59 11.74
C ILE A 239 -0.78 -16.99 11.58
N VAL A 240 -1.06 -18.28 11.76
CA VAL A 240 -2.40 -18.88 11.72
C VAL A 240 -3.06 -18.71 13.09
N PHE A 241 -2.49 -19.35 14.12
CA PHE A 241 -3.01 -19.30 15.48
C PHE A 241 -1.90 -19.22 16.53
N ARG A 242 -2.31 -18.94 17.77
CA ARG A 242 -1.44 -18.93 18.94
C ARG A 242 -1.97 -19.90 19.98
N VAL A 243 -1.07 -20.58 20.67
CA VAL A 243 -1.42 -21.54 21.72
C VAL A 243 -0.73 -21.16 23.02
N LYS A 244 -1.49 -21.08 24.10
CA LYS A 244 -1.00 -20.84 25.44
C LYS A 244 -1.51 -21.90 26.38
N SER A 245 -0.62 -22.48 27.17
CA SER A 245 -1.01 -23.36 28.28
C SER A 245 -1.42 -22.48 29.48
N PRO A 246 -2.66 -22.60 30.00
CA PRO A 246 -3.09 -21.96 31.24
C PRO A 246 -2.42 -22.59 32.48
N THR A 247 -2.12 -23.89 32.42
CA THR A 247 -1.34 -24.63 33.43
C THR A 247 0.13 -24.72 32.98
N LYS A 248 1.04 -25.11 33.88
CA LYS A 248 2.45 -25.40 33.47
C LYS A 248 2.59 -26.71 32.68
N SER A 249 1.49 -27.35 32.32
CA SER A 249 1.48 -28.58 31.53
C SER A 249 2.05 -28.35 30.13
N PRO A 250 2.73 -29.35 29.54
CA PRO A 250 3.26 -29.28 28.19
C PRO A 250 2.12 -29.09 27.18
N VAL A 251 2.33 -28.20 26.20
CA VAL A 251 1.38 -28.04 25.10
C VAL A 251 1.48 -29.24 24.16
N PRO A 252 0.37 -29.87 23.72
CA PRO A 252 0.40 -30.95 22.76
C PRO A 252 1.15 -30.55 21.48
N ARG A 253 1.96 -31.46 20.94
CA ARG A 253 2.73 -31.17 19.72
C ARG A 253 1.85 -31.10 18.47
N LEU A 254 0.78 -31.89 18.39
CA LEU A 254 -0.04 -32.03 17.18
C LEU A 254 -1.45 -31.51 17.43
N PHE A 255 -1.86 -30.56 16.59
CA PHE A 255 -3.20 -29.99 16.58
C PHE A 255 -3.85 -30.37 15.25
N ARG A 256 -4.88 -31.22 15.33
CA ARG A 256 -5.63 -31.78 14.21
C ARG A 256 -6.69 -30.81 13.72
N GLU A 257 -6.76 -30.66 12.41
CA GLU A 257 -7.77 -29.86 11.72
C GLU A 257 -8.77 -30.77 10.98
N ALA A 258 -8.28 -31.78 10.26
CA ALA A 258 -9.12 -32.72 9.51
C ALA A 258 -8.50 -34.13 9.45
N VAL A 259 -9.35 -35.11 9.13
CA VAL A 259 -9.01 -36.53 9.00
C VAL A 259 -9.67 -37.09 7.76
N TYR A 260 -8.93 -37.93 7.03
CA TYR A 260 -9.32 -38.54 5.78
C TYR A 260 -9.08 -40.04 5.85
N ASN A 261 -9.98 -40.82 5.24
CA ASN A 261 -9.98 -42.28 5.33
C ASN A 261 -9.92 -42.98 3.97
N LYS A 262 -10.12 -42.28 2.85
CA LYS A 262 -10.00 -42.87 1.51
C LYS A 262 -8.88 -42.21 0.72
N TYR A 263 -7.98 -43.02 0.18
CA TYR A 263 -6.93 -42.59 -0.75
C TYR A 263 -7.27 -43.03 -2.17
N GLN A 264 -7.14 -42.11 -3.14
CA GLN A 264 -7.35 -42.42 -4.56
C GLN A 264 -6.48 -41.52 -5.44
N GLY A 265 -5.55 -42.13 -6.19
CA GLY A 265 -4.59 -41.41 -7.03
C GLY A 265 -3.59 -40.66 -6.16
N THR A 266 -3.79 -39.35 -5.97
CA THR A 266 -3.01 -38.50 -5.04
C THR A 266 -3.90 -37.80 -4.01
N LEU A 267 -5.20 -38.11 -4.01
CA LEU A 267 -6.21 -37.42 -3.24
C LEU A 267 -6.62 -38.25 -2.02
N TRP A 268 -6.62 -37.59 -0.87
CA TRP A 268 -7.25 -38.05 0.36
C TRP A 268 -8.65 -37.46 0.48
N ILE A 269 -9.64 -38.30 0.78
CA ILE A 269 -11.06 -37.97 0.87
C ILE A 269 -11.60 -38.47 2.21
N ALA A 270 -12.42 -37.64 2.87
CA ALA A 270 -13.18 -38.03 4.05
C ALA A 270 -14.54 -38.57 3.59
N THR A 271 -14.69 -39.89 3.45
CA THR A 271 -16.01 -40.52 3.24
C THR A 271 -16.79 -40.54 4.55
N ASP A 272 -18.12 -40.63 4.53
CA ASP A 272 -18.94 -40.69 5.76
C ASP A 272 -18.73 -39.49 6.73
N ASN A 273 -18.41 -38.32 6.16
CA ASN A 273 -18.07 -37.09 6.87
C ASN A 273 -19.31 -36.24 7.24
N GLU A 274 -20.38 -36.87 7.68
CA GLU A 274 -21.57 -36.13 8.11
C GLU A 274 -21.26 -35.35 9.40
N PHE A 275 -21.59 -34.06 9.39
CA PHE A 275 -21.40 -33.17 10.53
C PHE A 275 -22.70 -33.11 11.34
N THR A 276 -22.61 -33.43 12.62
CA THR A 276 -23.71 -33.33 13.59
C THR A 276 -23.54 -32.10 14.47
N SER A 277 -24.63 -31.39 14.76
CA SER A 277 -24.61 -30.24 15.67
C SER A 277 -24.17 -30.66 17.07
N VAL A 278 -23.30 -29.87 17.68
CA VAL A 278 -22.90 -30.03 19.07
C VAL A 278 -23.79 -29.13 19.93
N ASP A 279 -24.30 -29.64 21.04
CA ASP A 279 -25.11 -28.85 21.96
C ASP A 279 -24.23 -27.93 22.83
N SER A 280 -24.71 -26.70 23.06
CA SER A 280 -24.06 -25.74 23.95
C SER A 280 -24.67 -25.79 25.35
N ASN A 281 -23.85 -25.91 26.38
CA ASN A 281 -24.27 -25.81 27.77
C ASN A 281 -24.13 -24.36 28.25
N SER A 282 -25.24 -23.75 28.68
CA SER A 282 -25.35 -22.39 29.23
C SER A 282 -24.96 -21.26 28.25
N ALA A 283 -25.96 -20.54 27.73
CA ALA A 283 -25.83 -19.29 26.96
C ALA A 283 -24.88 -19.28 25.73
N GLY A 284 -24.41 -20.45 25.26
CA GLY A 284 -23.55 -20.56 24.06
C GLY A 284 -22.04 -20.47 24.32
N ASP A 285 -21.58 -20.49 25.58
CA ASP A 285 -20.16 -20.29 25.92
C ASP A 285 -19.36 -21.59 26.06
N ILE A 286 -20.03 -22.73 26.28
CA ILE A 286 -19.40 -24.04 26.45
C ILE A 286 -20.03 -25.03 25.48
N TRP A 287 -19.20 -25.66 24.66
CA TRP A 287 -19.58 -26.68 23.69
C TRP A 287 -18.95 -28.00 24.12
N GLN A 288 -19.78 -28.99 24.40
CA GLN A 288 -19.34 -30.29 24.91
C GLN A 288 -19.83 -31.38 23.97
N TRP A 289 -18.91 -32.16 23.44
CA TRP A 289 -19.25 -33.33 22.62
C TRP A 289 -19.12 -34.65 23.39
N GLN A 290 -18.46 -34.65 24.55
CA GLN A 290 -18.45 -35.78 25.48
C GLN A 290 -18.56 -35.28 26.93
N THR A 291 -19.17 -36.09 27.78
CA THR A 291 -19.44 -35.76 29.20
C THR A 291 -18.83 -36.80 30.14
N GLY A 292 -18.52 -36.41 31.38
CA GLY A 292 -18.09 -37.34 32.43
C GLY A 292 -16.57 -37.47 32.61
N ILE A 293 -15.79 -36.60 31.96
CA ILE A 293 -14.33 -36.53 32.10
C ILE A 293 -13.99 -35.50 33.19
N THR A 294 -13.23 -35.92 34.20
CA THR A 294 -12.88 -35.09 35.35
C THR A 294 -11.38 -34.76 35.44
N ASP A 295 -10.53 -35.59 34.83
CA ASP A 295 -9.08 -35.39 34.76
C ASP A 295 -8.68 -35.01 33.33
N TYR A 296 -8.30 -33.74 33.14
CA TYR A 296 -8.01 -33.19 31.83
C TYR A 296 -6.99 -32.05 31.90
N GLU A 297 -6.37 -31.79 30.76
CA GLU A 297 -5.54 -30.62 30.51
C GLU A 297 -6.29 -29.62 29.64
N SER A 298 -5.90 -28.35 29.74
CA SER A 298 -6.54 -27.28 28.97
C SER A 298 -5.50 -26.51 28.17
N VAL A 299 -5.87 -26.02 26.99
CA VAL A 299 -5.06 -25.07 26.19
C VAL A 299 -5.91 -23.95 25.65
N ILE A 300 -5.39 -22.73 25.67
CA ILE A 300 -6.04 -21.56 25.10
C ILE A 300 -5.50 -21.37 23.68
N VAL A 301 -6.38 -21.43 22.70
CA VAL A 301 -6.09 -21.19 21.30
C VAL A 301 -6.71 -19.88 20.85
N THR A 302 -5.95 -19.07 20.12
CA THR A 302 -6.46 -17.88 19.45
C THR A 302 -6.29 -18.07 17.95
N ASP A 303 -7.40 -18.37 17.27
CA ASP A 303 -7.44 -18.67 15.84
C ASP A 303 -8.15 -17.56 15.04
N ARG A 304 -7.99 -17.58 13.72
CA ARG A 304 -8.62 -16.66 12.78
C ARG A 304 -9.70 -17.37 11.97
N THR A 305 -10.82 -16.69 11.77
CA THR A 305 -11.88 -17.18 10.87
C THR A 305 -11.66 -16.64 9.46
N VAL A 306 -12.01 -17.45 8.47
CA VAL A 306 -11.99 -17.06 7.06
C VAL A 306 -13.45 -16.97 6.62
N GLN A 307 -13.90 -15.76 6.24
CA GLN A 307 -15.31 -15.50 5.87
C GLN A 307 -16.34 -15.91 6.93
N GLY A 308 -15.94 -15.89 8.20
CA GLY A 308 -16.78 -16.28 9.33
C GLY A 308 -16.96 -17.79 9.50
N LYS A 309 -16.11 -18.59 8.87
CA LYS A 309 -16.05 -20.05 9.00
C LYS A 309 -14.66 -20.46 9.47
N ALA A 310 -14.57 -21.50 10.30
CA ALA A 310 -13.29 -22.09 10.70
C ALA A 310 -13.43 -23.56 11.10
N MET A 311 -12.40 -24.35 10.80
CA MET A 311 -12.18 -25.65 11.44
C MET A 311 -11.36 -25.44 12.71
N LEU A 312 -11.80 -26.00 13.83
CA LEU A 312 -11.03 -25.95 15.07
C LEU A 312 -9.79 -26.81 14.97
N LYS A 313 -8.67 -26.25 15.43
CA LYS A 313 -7.41 -26.97 15.59
C LYS A 313 -7.44 -27.60 16.98
N LEU A 314 -7.56 -28.92 17.05
CA LEU A 314 -7.81 -29.66 18.30
C LEU A 314 -6.70 -30.70 18.57
N PRO A 315 -6.17 -30.80 19.79
CA PRO A 315 -5.36 -31.96 20.17
C PRO A 315 -6.20 -33.24 20.23
N LEU A 316 -5.54 -34.40 20.10
CA LEU A 316 -6.21 -35.70 20.25
C LEU A 316 -6.77 -35.85 21.67
N GLY A 317 -7.99 -36.39 21.79
CA GLY A 317 -8.67 -36.53 23.08
C GLY A 317 -9.36 -35.26 23.58
N SER A 318 -9.54 -34.25 22.73
CA SER A 318 -10.38 -33.09 23.02
C SER A 318 -11.84 -33.52 23.20
N PHE A 319 -12.50 -33.04 24.25
CA PHE A 319 -13.91 -33.37 24.55
C PHE A 319 -14.81 -32.14 24.73
N GLN A 320 -14.21 -30.96 24.98
CA GLN A 320 -14.93 -29.74 25.28
C GLN A 320 -14.16 -28.51 24.77
N ALA A 321 -14.91 -27.51 24.31
CA ALA A 321 -14.43 -26.15 24.10
C ALA A 321 -15.21 -25.16 24.96
N SER A 322 -14.49 -24.34 25.74
CA SER A 322 -15.04 -23.26 26.57
C SER A 322 -14.58 -21.89 26.07
N GLN A 323 -15.35 -20.84 26.41
CA GLN A 323 -15.12 -19.47 25.93
C GLN A 323 -15.14 -19.37 24.40
N LEU A 324 -15.73 -20.35 23.71
CA LEU A 324 -15.80 -20.41 22.26
C LEU A 324 -17.05 -19.67 21.82
N PRO A 325 -16.91 -18.50 21.20
CA PRO A 325 -18.07 -17.69 20.95
C PRO A 325 -18.44 -17.95 19.48
N ALA A 326 -19.40 -18.84 19.29
CA ALA A 326 -19.83 -19.37 18.00
C ALA A 326 -21.36 -19.31 17.86
N GLU A 327 -21.86 -19.07 16.65
CA GLU A 327 -23.30 -19.17 16.36
C GLU A 327 -23.71 -20.63 16.15
N LYS A 328 -22.80 -21.43 15.57
CA LYS A 328 -23.01 -22.84 15.26
C LYS A 328 -21.71 -23.62 15.39
N VAL A 329 -21.76 -24.80 16.01
CA VAL A 329 -20.65 -25.76 16.10
C VAL A 329 -21.14 -27.13 15.68
N GLU A 330 -20.39 -27.79 14.81
CA GLU A 330 -20.70 -29.14 14.33
C GLU A 330 -19.44 -30.01 14.34
N GLN A 331 -19.60 -31.30 14.59
CA GLN A 331 -18.52 -32.28 14.62
C GLN A 331 -18.83 -33.44 13.68
N ASN A 332 -17.79 -34.00 13.05
CA ASN A 332 -17.91 -35.23 12.26
C ASN A 332 -17.53 -36.49 13.06
N ALA A 333 -17.77 -37.66 12.47
CA ALA A 333 -17.41 -38.96 13.05
C ALA A 333 -15.88 -39.15 13.26
N TYR A 334 -15.03 -38.32 12.65
CA TYR A 334 -13.57 -38.40 12.75
C TYR A 334 -12.97 -37.34 13.69
N GLY A 335 -13.82 -36.65 14.45
CA GLY A 335 -13.45 -35.64 15.43
C GLY A 335 -12.84 -34.36 14.86
N ALA A 336 -13.16 -34.03 13.62
CA ALA A 336 -13.01 -32.69 13.07
C ALA A 336 -14.22 -31.84 13.47
N VAL A 337 -13.96 -30.63 13.97
CA VAL A 337 -15.00 -29.72 14.47
C VAL A 337 -14.98 -28.45 13.66
N ARG A 338 -16.14 -28.05 13.16
CA ARG A 338 -16.32 -26.82 12.38
C ARG A 338 -17.21 -25.84 13.12
N LEU A 339 -16.95 -24.55 12.92
CA LEU A 339 -17.74 -23.47 13.50
C LEU A 339 -18.05 -22.38 12.49
N GLU A 340 -19.15 -21.66 12.77
CA GLU A 340 -19.55 -20.46 12.05
C GLU A 340 -19.72 -19.30 13.05
N ASP A 341 -19.00 -18.18 12.82
CA ASP A 341 -19.06 -16.97 13.64
C ASP A 341 -18.64 -15.73 12.84
N LYS A 342 -19.27 -14.57 13.09
CA LYS A 342 -18.99 -13.32 12.33
C LYS A 342 -17.67 -12.65 12.71
N ARG A 343 -17.05 -12.99 13.85
CA ARG A 343 -15.79 -12.37 14.29
C ARG A 343 -14.62 -12.95 13.51
N LYS A 344 -13.65 -12.09 13.20
CA LYS A 344 -12.40 -12.46 12.51
C LYS A 344 -11.42 -13.24 13.39
N THR A 345 -11.57 -13.20 14.71
CA THR A 345 -10.65 -13.85 15.65
C THR A 345 -11.45 -14.47 16.76
N ILE A 346 -11.20 -15.76 17.00
CA ILE A 346 -11.91 -16.59 17.95
C ILE A 346 -10.92 -17.11 18.99
N PRO A 347 -10.92 -16.54 20.21
CA PRO A 347 -10.29 -17.21 21.32
C PRO A 347 -11.17 -18.37 21.76
N TYR A 348 -10.57 -19.51 22.09
CA TYR A 348 -11.27 -20.63 22.69
C TYR A 348 -10.31 -21.41 23.58
N GLN A 349 -10.83 -21.97 24.67
CA GLN A 349 -10.10 -22.89 25.52
C GLN A 349 -10.58 -24.31 25.20
N ILE A 350 -9.65 -25.22 24.93
CA ILE A 350 -9.93 -26.62 24.66
C ILE A 350 -9.52 -27.43 25.87
N ASP A 351 -10.41 -28.31 26.30
CA ASP A 351 -10.13 -29.28 27.35
C ASP A 351 -9.98 -30.67 26.70
N PHE A 352 -8.87 -31.36 27.00
CA PHE A 352 -8.49 -32.63 26.39
C PHE A 352 -7.85 -33.57 27.41
N GLN A 353 -8.01 -34.87 27.19
CA GLN A 353 -7.36 -35.90 28.01
C GLN A 353 -6.42 -36.74 27.14
N PRO A 354 -5.10 -36.73 27.41
CA PRO A 354 -4.16 -37.58 26.70
C PRO A 354 -4.53 -39.06 26.81
N GLY A 355 -4.53 -39.77 25.68
CA GLY A 355 -4.79 -41.22 25.62
C GLY A 355 -6.26 -41.62 25.48
N LEU A 356 -7.20 -40.67 25.56
CA LEU A 356 -8.58 -40.89 25.13
C LEU A 356 -8.79 -40.45 23.68
N ASN A 357 -9.72 -41.13 23.01
CA ASN A 357 -10.18 -40.76 21.68
C ASN A 357 -11.68 -41.07 21.56
N PHE A 358 -12.43 -40.17 20.92
CA PHE A 358 -13.88 -40.24 20.78
C PHE A 358 -14.33 -40.35 19.31
N ASP A 359 -13.39 -40.52 18.40
CA ASP A 359 -13.64 -40.72 16.98
C ASP A 359 -14.27 -42.11 16.76
N ALA A 360 -15.06 -42.25 15.70
CA ALA A 360 -15.71 -43.49 15.34
C ALA A 360 -14.69 -44.62 15.14
N ALA A 361 -15.09 -45.84 15.52
CA ALA A 361 -14.35 -47.07 15.30
C ALA A 361 -13.98 -47.27 13.81
N PRO A 362 -12.98 -48.11 13.49
CA PRO A 362 -12.56 -48.32 12.11
C PRO A 362 -13.68 -48.87 11.22
N ASN A 363 -13.72 -48.40 9.99
CA ASN A 363 -14.60 -48.93 8.93
C ASN A 363 -13.77 -49.60 7.82
N ALA A 364 -14.44 -50.14 6.79
CA ALA A 364 -13.76 -50.81 5.69
C ALA A 364 -12.79 -49.88 4.91
N SER A 365 -13.10 -48.57 4.82
CA SER A 365 -12.22 -47.59 4.18
C SER A 365 -10.90 -47.41 4.93
N ASP A 366 -10.89 -47.62 6.25
CA ASP A 366 -9.71 -47.50 7.10
C ASP A 366 -8.68 -48.63 6.90
N LEU A 367 -9.04 -49.67 6.14
CA LEU A 367 -8.17 -50.78 5.70
C LEU A 367 -7.96 -50.82 4.17
N PHE A 368 -8.63 -49.95 3.43
CA PHE A 368 -8.61 -49.98 1.97
C PHE A 368 -7.29 -49.43 1.40
N VAL A 369 -6.67 -50.21 0.52
CA VAL A 369 -5.46 -49.86 -0.26
C VAL A 369 -5.82 -49.95 -1.76
N PRO A 370 -5.51 -48.92 -2.57
CA PRO A 370 -5.72 -49.00 -4.03
C PRO A 370 -4.81 -50.02 -4.72
N ASP A 371 -5.34 -50.74 -5.71
CA ASP A 371 -4.61 -51.78 -6.47
C ASP A 371 -3.28 -51.27 -7.06
N GLY A 372 -3.25 -50.00 -7.50
CA GLY A 372 -2.05 -49.39 -8.08
C GLY A 372 -0.89 -49.17 -7.10
N GLU A 373 -1.17 -49.16 -5.79
CA GLU A 373 -0.14 -49.02 -4.74
C GLU A 373 0.26 -50.36 -4.13
N ALA A 374 -0.65 -51.34 -4.12
CA ALA A 374 -0.51 -52.61 -3.40
C ALA A 374 0.79 -53.37 -3.75
N GLU A 375 1.17 -53.44 -5.04
CA GLU A 375 2.39 -54.15 -5.47
C GLU A 375 3.65 -53.53 -4.83
N SER A 376 3.73 -52.20 -4.82
CA SER A 376 4.89 -51.48 -4.26
C SER A 376 4.96 -51.61 -2.73
N LEU A 377 3.81 -51.60 -2.05
CA LEU A 377 3.70 -51.74 -0.61
C LEU A 377 4.06 -53.16 -0.16
N GLN A 378 3.53 -54.17 -0.85
CA GLN A 378 3.84 -55.58 -0.58
C GLN A 378 5.32 -55.87 -0.76
N LYS A 379 5.95 -55.29 -1.78
CA LYS A 379 7.39 -55.40 -1.98
C LYS A 379 8.18 -54.85 -0.79
N ILE A 380 7.86 -53.64 -0.33
CA ILE A 380 8.50 -53.05 0.87
C ILE A 380 8.28 -53.93 2.12
N ILE A 381 7.07 -54.44 2.31
CA ILE A 381 6.73 -55.30 3.45
C ILE A 381 7.54 -56.59 3.43
N GLN A 382 7.71 -57.22 2.26
CA GLN A 382 8.49 -58.44 2.10
C GLN A 382 10.00 -58.18 2.25
N ASP A 383 10.53 -57.16 1.58
CA ASP A 383 11.96 -56.82 1.57
C ASP A 383 12.48 -56.49 2.98
N HIS A 384 11.65 -55.82 3.79
CA HIS A 384 11.99 -55.43 5.17
C HIS A 384 11.46 -56.39 6.25
N GLN A 385 10.82 -57.49 5.85
CA GLN A 385 10.28 -58.51 6.74
C GLN A 385 9.39 -57.94 7.86
N PHE A 386 8.53 -56.96 7.53
CA PHE A 386 7.59 -56.39 8.48
C PHE A 386 6.57 -57.47 8.89
N SER A 387 6.84 -58.11 10.02
CA SER A 387 6.04 -59.20 10.57
C SER A 387 6.21 -59.22 12.08
N SER A 388 5.14 -58.90 12.80
CA SER A 388 5.10 -58.98 14.26
C SER A 388 3.70 -59.36 14.73
N GLN A 389 3.62 -60.27 15.72
CA GLN A 389 2.36 -60.55 16.43
C GLN A 389 1.95 -59.40 17.36
N ASN A 390 2.89 -58.51 17.70
CA ASN A 390 2.64 -57.31 18.48
C ASN A 390 2.57 -56.08 17.56
N PRO A 391 1.40 -55.44 17.42
CA PRO A 391 1.23 -54.25 16.58
C PRO A 391 2.14 -53.08 16.97
N GLN A 392 2.46 -52.91 18.26
CA GLN A 392 3.34 -51.83 18.70
C GLN A 392 4.77 -52.02 18.17
N ALA A 393 5.29 -53.25 18.23
CA ALA A 393 6.61 -53.56 17.70
C ALA A 393 6.68 -53.35 16.17
N LEU A 394 5.56 -53.51 15.46
CA LEU A 394 5.47 -53.21 14.03
C LEU A 394 5.58 -51.70 13.76
N LEU A 395 4.94 -50.87 14.59
CA LEU A 395 5.07 -49.41 14.51
C LEU A 395 6.51 -48.97 14.74
N ASP A 396 7.17 -49.51 15.77
CA ASP A 396 8.55 -49.17 16.10
C ASP A 396 9.52 -49.55 14.95
N GLN A 397 9.29 -50.71 14.29
CA GLN A 397 10.03 -51.12 13.09
C GLN A 397 9.80 -50.16 11.92
N LEU A 398 8.56 -49.74 11.69
CA LEU A 398 8.19 -48.84 10.60
C LEU A 398 8.78 -47.43 10.81
N GLU A 399 8.73 -46.91 12.05
CA GLU A 399 9.37 -45.64 12.41
C GLU A 399 10.88 -45.71 12.17
N THR A 400 11.53 -46.78 12.64
CA THR A 400 12.98 -46.99 12.43
C THR A 400 13.33 -47.07 10.95
N PHE A 401 12.51 -47.73 10.14
CA PHE A 401 12.69 -47.83 8.69
C PHE A 401 12.69 -46.45 8.02
N PHE A 402 11.70 -45.60 8.31
CA PHE A 402 11.64 -44.26 7.74
C PHE A 402 12.77 -43.36 8.21
N ILE A 403 13.08 -43.36 9.51
CA ILE A 403 14.15 -42.52 10.08
C ILE A 403 15.53 -42.91 9.51
N THR A 404 15.77 -44.20 9.25
CA THR A 404 17.08 -44.68 8.80
C THR A 404 17.28 -44.55 7.29
N ASN A 405 16.22 -44.77 6.50
CA ASN A 405 16.35 -44.93 5.05
C ASN A 405 15.90 -43.70 4.24
N PHE A 406 15.18 -42.75 4.84
CA PHE A 406 14.56 -41.63 4.13
C PHE A 406 15.05 -40.28 4.63
N ARG A 407 14.92 -39.26 3.77
CA ARG A 407 15.25 -37.86 4.11
C ARG A 407 14.06 -36.94 3.91
N TYR A 408 14.00 -35.90 4.72
CA TYR A 408 13.01 -34.84 4.57
C TYR A 408 13.47 -33.82 3.53
N SER A 409 12.66 -33.54 2.51
CA SER A 409 12.91 -32.51 1.50
C SER A 409 11.61 -31.82 1.08
N LEU A 410 11.68 -30.49 0.90
CA LEU A 410 10.61 -29.67 0.31
C LEU A 410 10.81 -29.49 -1.21
N ASP A 411 11.98 -29.84 -1.74
CA ASP A 411 12.32 -29.73 -3.16
C ASP A 411 12.37 -31.14 -3.76
N LEU A 412 11.33 -31.51 -4.49
CA LEU A 412 11.18 -32.82 -5.12
C LEU A 412 11.46 -32.68 -6.62
N THR A 413 12.74 -32.81 -6.99
CA THR A 413 13.19 -32.76 -8.39
C THR A 413 13.27 -34.17 -8.98
N GLY A 414 12.11 -34.80 -9.19
CA GLY A 414 12.08 -36.12 -9.84
C GLY A 414 10.68 -36.61 -10.15
N GLY A 415 10.32 -36.68 -11.44
CA GLY A 415 9.16 -37.44 -11.91
C GLY A 415 9.66 -38.69 -12.62
N GLY A 416 9.50 -39.86 -11.99
CA GLY A 416 9.78 -41.15 -12.63
C GLY A 416 8.66 -41.52 -13.61
N ASP A 417 9.02 -41.93 -14.81
CA ASP A 417 8.13 -41.94 -15.97
C ASP A 417 7.13 -43.13 -16.05
N ARG A 418 6.76 -43.77 -14.92
CA ARG A 418 5.88 -44.97 -14.93
C ARG A 418 5.30 -45.47 -13.58
N GLN A 419 5.49 -44.76 -12.45
CA GLN A 419 5.02 -45.22 -11.12
C GLN A 419 4.13 -44.18 -10.42
N THR A 420 3.34 -44.61 -9.43
CA THR A 420 2.60 -43.70 -8.55
C THR A 420 3.57 -42.85 -7.72
N PRO A 421 3.18 -41.66 -7.23
CA PRO A 421 4.07 -40.83 -6.42
C PRO A 421 4.55 -41.52 -5.14
N ILE A 422 3.72 -42.37 -4.53
CA ILE A 422 4.07 -43.12 -3.32
C ILE A 422 5.01 -44.28 -3.63
N ALA A 423 4.79 -45.03 -4.72
CA ALA A 423 5.73 -46.05 -5.16
C ALA A 423 7.11 -45.46 -5.47
N SER A 424 7.16 -44.33 -6.20
CA SER A 424 8.42 -43.61 -6.48
C SER A 424 9.11 -43.14 -5.20
N PHE A 425 8.35 -42.62 -4.23
CA PHE A 425 8.88 -42.21 -2.92
C PHE A 425 9.49 -43.39 -2.15
N LEU A 426 8.79 -44.53 -2.08
CA LEU A 426 9.21 -45.71 -1.31
C LEU A 426 10.37 -46.48 -1.96
N LEU A 427 10.33 -46.66 -3.28
CA LEU A 427 11.27 -47.54 -4.00
C LEU A 427 12.51 -46.79 -4.49
N ASP A 428 12.34 -45.56 -4.99
CA ASP A 428 13.37 -44.87 -5.77
C ASP A 428 13.94 -43.65 -5.04
N GLN A 429 13.11 -42.65 -4.75
CA GLN A 429 13.55 -41.32 -4.29
C GLN A 429 14.03 -41.32 -2.84
N ARG A 430 13.26 -41.97 -1.96
CA ARG A 430 13.50 -41.97 -0.50
C ARG A 430 13.65 -40.57 0.11
N GLU A 431 13.08 -39.57 -0.54
CA GLU A 431 13.04 -38.19 -0.08
C GLU A 431 11.66 -37.58 -0.32
N GLY A 432 11.14 -36.86 0.67
CA GLY A 432 9.75 -36.41 0.67
C GLY A 432 9.47 -35.39 1.76
N HIS A 433 8.32 -34.72 1.69
CA HIS A 433 7.79 -33.92 2.79
C HIS A 433 6.72 -34.72 3.57
N CYS A 434 6.17 -34.13 4.63
CA CYS A 434 5.29 -34.81 5.60
C CYS A 434 4.12 -35.59 4.97
N GLU A 435 3.52 -35.08 3.89
CA GLU A 435 2.42 -35.75 3.18
C GLU A 435 2.82 -37.09 2.55
N TYR A 436 4.06 -37.22 2.03
CA TYR A 436 4.57 -38.48 1.48
C TYR A 436 4.78 -39.50 2.60
N PHE A 437 5.43 -39.09 3.69
CA PHE A 437 5.63 -39.94 4.87
C PHE A 437 4.30 -40.40 5.47
N ALA A 438 3.37 -39.48 5.72
CA ALA A 438 2.07 -39.80 6.30
C ALA A 438 1.22 -40.69 5.38
N THR A 439 1.23 -40.44 4.06
CA THR A 439 0.51 -41.29 3.09
C THR A 439 1.11 -42.69 3.04
N ALA A 440 2.44 -42.79 2.87
CA ALA A 440 3.14 -44.08 2.79
C ALA A 440 2.95 -44.90 4.07
N THR A 441 3.06 -44.27 5.24
CA THR A 441 2.81 -44.92 6.54
C THR A 441 1.38 -45.41 6.66
N THR A 442 0.40 -44.57 6.30
CA THR A 442 -1.02 -44.96 6.35
C THR A 442 -1.28 -46.18 5.47
N LEU A 443 -0.77 -46.18 4.22
CA LEU A 443 -1.00 -47.27 3.29
C LEU A 443 -0.24 -48.56 3.67
N LEU A 444 1.00 -48.46 4.16
CA LEU A 444 1.74 -49.62 4.65
C LEU A 444 1.03 -50.28 5.84
N LEU A 445 0.52 -49.48 6.79
CA LEU A 445 -0.23 -50.01 7.93
C LEU A 445 -1.51 -50.72 7.49
N ARG A 446 -2.24 -50.15 6.53
CA ARG A 446 -3.44 -50.77 5.96
C ARG A 446 -3.15 -52.09 5.27
N GLU A 447 -2.08 -52.15 4.47
CA GLU A 447 -1.64 -53.37 3.80
C GLU A 447 -1.21 -54.45 4.82
N MET A 448 -0.68 -54.03 5.97
CA MET A 448 -0.38 -54.92 7.10
C MET A 448 -1.59 -55.25 7.99
N GLY A 449 -2.80 -54.82 7.62
CA GLY A 449 -4.05 -55.13 8.33
C GLY A 449 -4.32 -54.27 9.57
N ILE A 450 -3.56 -53.19 9.78
CA ILE A 450 -3.81 -52.24 10.86
C ILE A 450 -4.64 -51.07 10.34
N PRO A 451 -5.83 -50.80 10.91
CA PRO A 451 -6.64 -49.67 10.46
C PRO A 451 -5.93 -48.35 10.72
N ALA A 452 -5.84 -47.51 9.68
CA ALA A 452 -5.11 -46.25 9.73
C ALA A 452 -5.86 -45.14 8.97
N ARG A 453 -5.76 -43.89 9.44
CA ARG A 453 -6.34 -42.69 8.82
C ARG A 453 -5.27 -41.63 8.58
N TYR A 454 -5.45 -40.82 7.55
CA TYR A 454 -4.57 -39.69 7.24
C TYR A 454 -5.09 -38.43 7.95
N ALA A 455 -4.28 -37.81 8.79
CA ALA A 455 -4.64 -36.59 9.53
C ALA A 455 -3.80 -35.40 9.07
N VAL A 456 -4.42 -34.24 9.03
CA VAL A 456 -3.77 -32.96 8.73
C VAL A 456 -4.07 -31.93 9.80
N GLY A 457 -3.15 -30.99 9.97
CA GLY A 457 -3.29 -29.88 10.90
C GLY A 457 -1.95 -29.17 11.06
N TYR A 458 -1.53 -28.93 12.29
CA TYR A 458 -0.33 -28.16 12.58
C TYR A 458 0.50 -28.78 13.70
N SER A 459 1.82 -28.65 13.58
CA SER A 459 2.76 -28.98 14.63
C SER A 459 3.15 -27.74 15.44
N VAL A 460 3.04 -27.82 16.76
CA VAL A 460 3.32 -26.71 17.68
C VAL A 460 4.70 -26.90 18.31
N HIS A 461 5.66 -26.09 17.89
CA HIS A 461 7.05 -26.15 18.38
C HIS A 461 7.76 -24.79 18.47
N ASP A 462 7.28 -23.74 17.80
CA ASP A 462 7.86 -22.38 17.84
C ASP A 462 7.40 -21.61 19.09
N TYR A 463 8.21 -21.66 20.16
CA TYR A 463 7.94 -20.93 21.40
C TYR A 463 8.48 -19.50 21.37
N ASN A 464 7.59 -18.52 21.41
CA ASN A 464 7.98 -17.12 21.46
C ASN A 464 8.18 -16.67 22.92
N LYS A 465 9.45 -16.44 23.30
CA LYS A 465 9.84 -16.00 24.65
C LYS A 465 9.27 -14.64 25.04
N PHE A 466 9.04 -13.74 24.08
CA PHE A 466 8.48 -12.41 24.34
C PHE A 466 6.97 -12.47 24.61
N GLU A 467 6.24 -13.26 23.81
CA GLU A 467 4.80 -13.43 23.97
C GLU A 467 4.41 -14.47 25.06
N GLN A 468 5.36 -15.27 25.54
CA GLN A 468 5.17 -16.38 26.48
C GLN A 468 4.10 -17.39 26.01
N GLN A 469 4.06 -17.65 24.71
CA GLN A 469 3.13 -18.56 24.06
C GLN A 469 3.74 -19.13 22.78
N TYR A 470 3.18 -20.24 22.29
CA TYR A 470 3.58 -20.83 21.02
C TYR A 470 2.90 -20.08 19.87
N ILE A 471 3.68 -19.81 18.81
CA ILE A 471 3.19 -19.20 17.58
C ILE A 471 3.11 -20.28 16.51
N VAL A 472 1.93 -20.44 15.91
CA VAL A 472 1.72 -21.43 14.85
C VAL A 472 1.52 -20.70 13.53
N ARG A 473 2.25 -21.14 12.50
CA ARG A 473 2.31 -20.50 11.18
C ARG A 473 1.92 -21.49 10.11
N ASP A 474 1.67 -20.97 8.91
CA ASP A 474 1.38 -21.78 7.73
C ASP A 474 2.49 -22.82 7.47
N ARG A 475 3.77 -22.43 7.60
CA ARG A 475 4.91 -23.36 7.56
C ARG A 475 4.88 -24.52 8.54
N HIS A 476 4.17 -24.38 9.67
CA HIS A 476 4.04 -25.45 10.65
C HIS A 476 2.88 -26.41 10.33
N ALA A 477 2.20 -26.25 9.20
CA ALA A 477 1.22 -27.22 8.72
C ALA A 477 1.88 -28.60 8.63
N HIS A 478 1.17 -29.66 9.01
CA HIS A 478 1.74 -30.99 9.12
C HIS A 478 0.72 -32.07 8.81
N ALA A 479 1.20 -33.19 8.28
CA ALA A 479 0.40 -34.39 8.03
C ALA A 479 1.02 -35.58 8.78
N TRP A 480 0.18 -36.43 9.36
CA TRP A 480 0.58 -37.63 10.10
C TRP A 480 -0.48 -38.72 9.98
N THR A 481 -0.17 -39.91 10.51
CA THR A 481 -1.08 -41.05 10.52
C THR A 481 -1.79 -41.18 11.87
N LEU A 482 -3.09 -41.47 11.86
CA LEU A 482 -3.80 -41.98 13.03
C LEU A 482 -3.88 -43.50 12.90
N VAL A 483 -3.42 -44.23 13.90
CA VAL A 483 -3.43 -45.69 13.92
C VAL A 483 -4.42 -46.20 14.97
N TYR A 484 -5.18 -47.23 14.66
CA TYR A 484 -6.11 -47.84 15.61
C TYR A 484 -5.49 -49.04 16.33
N LEU A 485 -5.16 -48.86 17.61
CA LEU A 485 -4.56 -49.88 18.47
C LEU A 485 -5.24 -49.89 19.84
N ASP A 486 -5.39 -51.07 20.43
CA ASP A 486 -5.99 -51.28 21.77
C ASP A 486 -7.37 -50.62 21.92
N GLY A 487 -8.18 -50.63 20.86
CA GLY A 487 -9.52 -50.06 20.86
C GLY A 487 -9.58 -48.53 20.78
N ARG A 488 -8.47 -47.86 20.44
CA ARG A 488 -8.40 -46.39 20.33
C ARG A 488 -7.52 -45.92 19.19
N TRP A 489 -7.82 -44.74 18.65
CA TRP A 489 -6.94 -44.05 17.70
C TRP A 489 -5.79 -43.34 18.41
N GLN A 490 -4.60 -43.44 17.86
CA GLN A 490 -3.36 -42.87 18.39
C GLN A 490 -2.62 -42.10 17.28
N ASN A 491 -1.97 -40.98 17.62
CA ASN A 491 -1.13 -40.26 16.68
C ASN A 491 0.16 -41.06 16.40
N PHE A 492 0.49 -41.25 15.13
CA PHE A 492 1.71 -41.90 14.68
C PHE A 492 2.33 -41.09 13.53
N ASP A 493 3.53 -40.57 13.76
CA ASP A 493 4.24 -39.71 12.82
C ASP A 493 5.64 -40.27 12.56
N THR A 494 5.87 -40.71 11.32
CA THR A 494 7.15 -41.29 10.88
C THR A 494 8.06 -40.26 10.20
N THR A 495 7.68 -38.98 10.20
CA THR A 495 8.47 -37.92 9.57
C THR A 495 9.79 -37.72 10.36
N PRO A 496 10.97 -37.78 9.71
CA PRO A 496 12.26 -37.70 10.39
C PRO A 496 12.41 -36.45 11.27
N PRO A 497 12.83 -36.54 12.55
CA PRO A 497 12.83 -35.41 13.49
C PRO A 497 13.60 -34.16 13.03
N SER A 498 14.53 -34.31 12.08
CA SER A 498 15.26 -33.19 11.46
C SER A 498 14.37 -32.20 10.70
N TRP A 499 13.13 -32.55 10.37
CA TRP A 499 12.23 -31.73 9.58
C TRP A 499 12.00 -30.33 10.19
N THR A 500 11.87 -30.24 11.52
CA THR A 500 11.66 -28.95 12.21
C THR A 500 12.84 -28.02 12.01
N ALA A 501 14.07 -28.54 12.12
CA ALA A 501 15.28 -27.76 11.93
C ALA A 501 15.46 -27.29 10.47
N ILE A 502 15.06 -28.10 9.49
CA ILE A 502 15.12 -27.75 8.07
C ILE A 502 14.15 -26.62 7.75
N GLU A 503 12.91 -26.69 8.26
CA GLU A 503 11.91 -25.64 8.08
C GLU A 503 12.27 -24.35 8.84
N ASP A 504 12.89 -24.47 10.01
CA ASP A 504 13.38 -23.32 10.79
C ASP A 504 14.60 -22.63 10.15
N GLN A 505 15.46 -23.36 9.43
CA GLN A 505 16.59 -22.75 8.72
C GLN A 505 16.17 -21.87 7.54
N GLN A 506 14.98 -22.08 6.96
CA GLN A 506 14.43 -21.22 5.91
C GLN A 506 13.89 -19.87 6.44
N GLN A 507 14.05 -19.59 7.74
CA GLN A 507 13.67 -18.31 8.33
C GLN A 507 14.56 -17.16 7.82
N GLY A 508 13.95 -16.19 7.12
CA GLY A 508 14.60 -14.90 6.87
C GLY A 508 14.71 -14.07 8.16
N GLY A 509 15.83 -13.39 8.40
CA GLY A 509 16.10 -12.61 9.62
C GLY A 509 15.12 -11.47 9.96
N PHE A 510 14.11 -11.22 9.12
CA PHE A 510 13.06 -10.23 9.33
C PHE A 510 11.83 -10.75 10.10
N THR A 511 11.75 -12.05 10.42
CA THR A 511 10.62 -12.66 11.17
C THR A 511 10.43 -12.06 12.56
N LEU A 512 11.52 -11.77 13.29
CA LEU A 512 11.49 -11.11 14.60
C LEU A 512 10.80 -9.74 14.57
N PHE A 513 11.05 -8.94 13.53
CA PHE A 513 10.36 -7.66 13.34
C PHE A 513 8.88 -7.86 13.02
N GLY A 514 8.55 -8.85 12.19
CA GLY A 514 7.17 -9.21 11.88
C GLY A 514 6.37 -9.66 13.11
N ASP A 515 6.99 -10.43 13.99
CA ASP A 515 6.38 -10.90 15.24
C ASP A 515 6.20 -9.77 16.24
N LEU A 516 7.22 -8.94 16.46
CA LEU A 516 7.11 -7.74 17.30
C LEU A 516 6.03 -6.80 16.77
N TRP A 517 5.91 -6.66 15.45
CA TRP A 517 4.87 -5.85 14.83
C TRP A 517 3.48 -6.47 15.01
N SER A 518 3.33 -7.78 14.78
CA SER A 518 2.08 -8.50 15.00
C SER A 518 1.63 -8.41 16.46
N TRP A 519 2.53 -8.65 17.41
CA TRP A 519 2.29 -8.51 18.84
C TRP A 519 1.89 -7.07 19.18
N SER A 520 2.69 -6.09 18.77
CA SER A 520 2.42 -4.66 19.01
C SER A 520 1.04 -4.29 18.49
N ARG A 521 0.69 -4.74 17.28
CA ARG A 521 -0.63 -4.53 16.67
C ARG A 521 -1.73 -5.18 17.50
N ILE A 522 -1.58 -6.43 17.95
CA ILE A 522 -2.59 -7.11 18.78
C ILE A 522 -2.78 -6.35 20.10
N GLN A 523 -1.70 -5.98 20.78
CA GLN A 523 -1.77 -5.22 22.03
C GLN A 523 -2.40 -3.84 21.82
N LEU A 524 -2.02 -3.14 20.74
CA LEU A 524 -2.65 -1.89 20.31
C LEU A 524 -4.14 -2.11 20.06
N THR A 525 -4.56 -3.11 19.27
CA THR A 525 -5.99 -3.36 19.02
C THR A 525 -6.77 -3.79 20.26
N LYS A 526 -6.17 -4.54 21.19
CA LYS A 526 -6.81 -4.93 22.45
C LYS A 526 -6.96 -3.73 23.40
N ASN A 527 -5.89 -2.96 23.59
CA ASN A 527 -5.89 -1.80 24.47
C ASN A 527 -6.70 -0.64 23.87
N LEU A 528 -6.51 -0.35 22.58
CA LEU A 528 -7.26 0.68 21.87
C LEU A 528 -8.71 0.24 21.63
N GLY A 529 -9.00 -1.02 21.28
CA GLY A 529 -10.39 -1.49 21.13
C GLY A 529 -11.20 -1.41 22.42
N ARG A 530 -10.55 -1.55 23.60
CA ARG A 530 -11.15 -1.30 24.91
C ARG A 530 -11.42 0.19 25.19
N ILE A 531 -10.68 1.09 24.55
CA ILE A 531 -10.77 2.56 24.71
C ILE A 531 -11.66 3.20 23.62
N PHE A 532 -11.63 2.65 22.40
CA PHE A 532 -12.22 3.16 21.16
C PHE A 532 -13.34 2.23 20.66
N THR A 533 -14.43 2.13 21.41
CA THR A 533 -15.69 1.60 20.89
C THR A 533 -16.31 2.59 19.89
N PRO A 534 -17.18 2.17 18.95
CA PRO A 534 -17.85 3.06 18.00
C PRO A 534 -18.53 4.27 18.66
N GLU A 535 -19.05 4.08 19.88
CA GLU A 535 -19.65 5.14 20.69
C GLU A 535 -18.64 6.14 21.26
N ASN A 536 -17.44 5.69 21.64
CA ASN A 536 -16.38 6.54 22.19
C ASN A 536 -15.60 7.29 21.10
N ILE A 537 -15.47 6.78 19.88
CA ILE A 537 -14.77 7.45 18.76
C ILE A 537 -15.36 8.85 18.50
N ARG A 538 -16.68 9.02 18.64
CA ARG A 538 -17.36 10.32 18.54
C ARG A 538 -16.98 11.30 19.66
N ARG A 539 -16.61 10.80 20.85
CA ARG A 539 -16.16 11.62 22.00
C ARG A 539 -14.72 12.12 21.85
N TRP A 540 -13.87 11.42 21.10
CA TRP A 540 -12.45 11.81 20.93
C TRP A 540 -12.23 13.05 20.05
N TRP A 541 -13.19 13.40 19.18
CA TRP A 541 -13.21 14.72 18.54
C TRP A 541 -13.13 15.85 19.59
N TRP A 542 -13.71 15.65 20.78
CA TRP A 542 -13.67 16.62 21.88
C TRP A 542 -12.35 16.66 22.65
N ILE A 543 -11.38 15.77 22.39
CA ILE A 543 -10.03 15.80 22.98
C ILE A 543 -8.99 16.27 21.96
N ILE A 544 -9.09 15.78 20.72
CA ILE A 544 -8.19 16.19 19.62
C ILE A 544 -8.40 17.66 19.26
N LEU A 545 -9.66 18.14 19.22
CA LEU A 545 -10.00 19.52 18.94
C LEU A 545 -9.39 20.50 19.97
N PRO A 546 -9.50 20.30 21.30
CA PRO A 546 -8.83 21.17 22.26
C PRO A 546 -7.31 21.06 22.26
N ILE A 547 -6.70 19.92 21.92
CA ILE A 547 -5.23 19.83 21.77
C ILE A 547 -4.76 20.65 20.55
N LEU A 548 -5.46 20.55 19.43
CA LEU A 548 -5.21 21.38 18.24
C LEU A 548 -5.48 22.85 18.53
N LEU A 549 -6.54 23.19 19.26
CA LEU A 549 -6.86 24.55 19.69
C LEU A 549 -5.82 25.10 20.68
N LEU A 550 -5.32 24.30 21.64
CA LEU A 550 -4.25 24.69 22.57
C LEU A 550 -2.93 24.93 21.84
N ARG A 551 -2.60 24.07 20.87
CA ARG A 551 -1.43 24.28 20.00
C ARG A 551 -1.59 25.52 19.11
N MET A 552 -2.78 25.78 18.58
CA MET A 552 -3.07 27.04 17.87
C MET A 552 -3.07 28.27 18.80
N TRP A 553 -3.49 28.12 20.06
CA TRP A 553 -3.51 29.22 21.03
C TRP A 553 -2.11 29.61 21.49
N THR A 554 -1.20 28.64 21.64
CA THR A 554 0.22 28.89 21.90
C THR A 554 0.95 29.57 20.73
N ILE A 555 0.40 29.55 19.51
CA ILE A 555 0.87 30.39 18.39
C ILE A 555 0.56 31.86 18.68
N LYS A 556 -0.65 32.16 19.15
CA LYS A 556 -1.09 33.54 19.44
C LYS A 556 -0.37 34.14 20.66
N ALA A 557 -0.13 33.33 21.69
CA ALA A 557 0.43 33.76 22.97
C ALA A 557 1.94 34.05 22.97
N ASN A 558 2.69 33.57 21.96
CA ASN A 558 4.15 33.74 21.86
C ASN A 558 4.56 34.63 20.67
N THR A 559 3.61 35.43 20.17
CA THR A 559 3.80 36.42 19.10
C THR A 559 4.36 37.74 19.66
N ASP A 560 5.32 37.69 20.58
CA ASP A 560 6.07 38.87 21.02
C ASP A 560 7.03 39.39 19.94
N GLY A 561 7.20 38.63 18.85
CA GLY A 561 7.78 39.11 17.60
C GLY A 561 6.76 39.90 16.79
N GLN A 562 6.70 41.22 17.04
CA GLN A 562 6.03 42.26 16.27
C GLN A 562 5.34 41.80 14.97
N LEU A 563 4.01 41.63 15.02
CA LEU A 563 3.13 41.62 13.85
C LEU A 563 3.16 43.02 13.20
N THR A 564 4.26 43.36 12.54
CA THR A 564 4.38 44.60 11.77
C THR A 564 3.57 44.43 10.49
N ARG A 565 2.32 44.92 10.54
CA ARG A 565 1.43 45.02 9.38
C ARG A 565 2.05 46.00 8.38
N LYS A 566 2.89 45.52 7.47
CA LYS A 566 3.34 46.31 6.32
C LYS A 566 2.21 46.36 5.30
N PHE A 567 1.54 47.50 5.19
CA PHE A 567 0.72 47.80 4.02
C PHE A 567 1.64 47.76 2.80
N LEU A 568 1.22 47.06 1.75
CA LEU A 568 1.90 47.15 0.45
C LEU A 568 1.95 48.64 0.08
N PRO A 569 3.12 49.19 -0.32
CA PRO A 569 3.11 50.50 -0.96
C PRO A 569 2.15 50.41 -2.13
N GLN A 570 1.21 51.35 -2.21
CA GLN A 570 0.28 51.45 -3.33
C GLN A 570 1.08 51.27 -4.62
N ARG A 571 0.61 50.41 -5.53
CA ARG A 571 1.21 50.27 -6.87
C ARG A 571 1.50 51.69 -7.37
N PRO A 572 2.75 52.03 -7.78
CA PRO A 572 2.96 53.32 -8.40
C PRO A 572 1.91 53.42 -9.50
N LYS A 573 1.09 54.48 -9.44
CA LYS A 573 0.15 54.84 -10.51
C LYS A 573 0.92 54.60 -11.80
N LYS A 574 0.37 53.73 -12.65
CA LYS A 574 0.89 53.40 -13.99
C LYS A 574 1.52 54.70 -14.50
N GLN A 575 2.85 54.78 -14.50
CA GLN A 575 3.53 55.88 -15.16
C GLN A 575 2.98 55.76 -16.57
N THR A 576 2.10 56.69 -16.92
CA THR A 576 1.83 57.03 -18.31
C THR A 576 3.21 57.03 -18.93
N LEU A 577 3.41 56.22 -19.98
CA LEU A 577 4.62 56.29 -20.80
C LEU A 577 4.78 57.77 -21.14
N GLU A 578 5.59 58.49 -20.35
CA GLU A 578 6.15 59.75 -20.76
C GLU A 578 6.84 59.39 -22.05
N GLN A 579 6.32 59.99 -23.12
CA GLN A 579 6.85 59.85 -24.46
C GLN A 579 8.37 59.94 -24.32
N GLU A 580 9.07 58.84 -24.62
CA GLU A 580 10.51 58.91 -24.80
C GLU A 580 10.77 60.13 -25.70
N PRO A 581 11.70 61.02 -25.35
CA PRO A 581 11.99 62.19 -26.18
C PRO A 581 12.21 61.70 -27.62
N PRO A 582 11.62 62.38 -28.63
CA PRO A 582 11.64 61.89 -30.00
C PRO A 582 13.09 61.58 -30.37
N SER A 583 13.38 60.32 -30.71
CA SER A 583 14.73 59.91 -31.07
C SER A 583 15.22 60.86 -32.16
N GLU A 584 16.46 61.33 -32.11
CA GLU A 584 16.97 62.34 -33.04
C GLU A 584 16.84 61.91 -34.52
N PHE A 585 16.79 60.60 -34.76
CA PHE A 585 16.51 60.00 -36.08
C PHE A 585 15.04 60.14 -36.56
N ALA A 586 14.08 60.37 -35.65
CA ALA A 586 12.68 60.57 -36.00
C ALA A 586 12.46 61.82 -36.85
N VAL A 587 13.36 62.82 -36.76
CA VAL A 587 13.34 64.02 -37.61
C VAL A 587 13.70 63.66 -39.06
N ILE A 588 14.68 62.78 -39.25
CA ILE A 588 15.06 62.23 -40.56
C ILE A 588 13.93 61.36 -41.11
N GLU A 589 13.35 60.47 -40.30
CA GLU A 589 12.22 59.63 -40.72
C GLU A 589 11.01 60.49 -41.14
N LYS A 590 10.73 61.58 -40.42
CA LYS A 590 9.68 62.54 -40.81
C LYS A 590 9.99 63.26 -42.13
N THR A 591 11.24 63.62 -42.37
CA THR A 591 11.68 64.29 -43.60
C THR A 591 11.59 63.36 -44.80
N LEU A 592 12.05 62.11 -44.66
CA LEU A 592 11.93 61.07 -45.69
C LEU A 592 10.46 60.72 -45.98
N ASN A 593 9.62 60.66 -44.95
CA ASN A 593 8.16 60.50 -45.13
C ASN A 593 7.55 61.66 -45.95
N HIS A 594 8.00 62.89 -45.73
CA HIS A 594 7.55 64.06 -46.53
C HIS A 594 8.01 63.98 -47.99
N LEU A 595 9.17 63.40 -48.25
CA LEU A 595 9.70 63.15 -49.61
C LEU A 595 9.04 61.93 -50.30
N GLY A 596 8.06 61.30 -49.68
CA GLY A 596 7.31 60.15 -50.23
C GLY A 596 7.93 58.79 -49.92
N PHE A 597 9.02 58.74 -49.15
CA PHE A 597 9.66 57.49 -48.74
C PHE A 597 9.16 57.10 -47.35
N VAL A 598 8.15 56.22 -47.29
CA VAL A 598 7.54 55.76 -46.04
C VAL A 598 8.09 54.39 -45.63
N ARG A 599 8.57 54.28 -44.38
CA ARG A 599 9.03 53.01 -43.82
C ARG A 599 7.88 52.17 -43.23
N PRO A 600 7.72 50.90 -43.62
CA PRO A 600 6.85 49.94 -42.92
C PRO A 600 7.30 49.71 -41.48
N LYS A 601 6.35 49.72 -40.52
CA LYS A 601 6.65 49.57 -39.07
C LYS A 601 7.39 48.27 -38.70
N SER A 602 7.27 47.22 -39.51
CA SER A 602 7.91 45.92 -39.30
C SER A 602 9.32 45.82 -39.89
N GLN A 603 9.78 46.82 -40.64
CA GLN A 603 11.05 46.77 -41.37
C GLN A 603 12.18 47.49 -40.60
N PRO A 604 13.34 46.84 -40.37
CA PRO A 604 14.51 47.49 -39.80
C PRO A 604 15.05 48.65 -40.64
N LEU A 605 15.54 49.70 -39.99
CA LEU A 605 16.09 50.91 -40.62
C LEU A 605 17.18 50.62 -41.66
N ARG A 606 18.07 49.67 -41.38
CA ARG A 606 19.16 49.29 -42.31
C ARG A 606 18.64 48.67 -43.61
N LEU A 607 17.60 47.83 -43.53
CA LEU A 607 17.01 47.19 -44.70
C LEU A 607 16.26 48.20 -45.56
N TRP A 608 15.50 49.10 -44.92
CA TRP A 608 14.77 50.16 -45.60
C TRP A 608 15.70 51.14 -46.34
N LEU A 609 16.82 51.55 -45.73
CA LEU A 609 17.83 52.36 -46.43
C LEU A 609 18.50 51.59 -47.59
N GLY A 610 18.74 50.28 -47.43
CA GLY A 610 19.27 49.45 -48.52
C GLY A 610 18.38 49.43 -49.76
N GLU A 611 17.06 49.43 -49.58
CA GLU A 611 16.09 49.54 -50.68
C GLU A 611 16.15 50.92 -51.34
N LEU A 612 16.22 52.00 -50.56
CA LEU A 612 16.36 53.36 -51.09
C LEU A 612 17.68 53.56 -51.84
N ARG A 613 18.75 52.82 -51.52
CA ARG A 613 20.03 52.90 -52.25
C ARG A 613 19.93 52.35 -53.67
N SER A 614 19.04 51.38 -53.91
CA SER A 614 18.92 50.70 -55.21
C SER A 614 18.30 51.55 -56.32
N ASN A 615 17.80 52.74 -55.97
CA ASN A 615 17.17 53.68 -56.90
C ASN A 615 18.15 54.82 -57.20
N GLU A 616 18.44 55.08 -58.49
CA GLU A 616 19.52 56.00 -58.93
C GLU A 616 19.33 57.44 -58.40
N THR A 617 18.10 57.86 -58.17
CA THR A 617 17.74 59.20 -57.68
C THR A 617 17.95 59.39 -56.17
N THR A 618 17.99 58.30 -55.38
CA THR A 618 18.12 58.35 -53.91
C THR A 618 19.45 57.81 -53.39
N ALA A 619 20.30 57.24 -54.26
CA ALA A 619 21.60 56.70 -53.89
C ALA A 619 22.53 57.71 -53.20
N ALA A 620 22.53 58.98 -53.65
CA ALA A 620 23.30 60.06 -53.02
C ALA A 620 22.80 60.38 -51.60
N MET A 621 21.48 60.49 -51.43
CA MET A 621 20.83 60.81 -50.15
C MET A 621 21.04 59.71 -49.07
N VAL A 622 21.11 58.45 -49.49
CA VAL A 622 21.24 57.30 -48.58
C VAL A 622 22.69 57.09 -48.10
N THR A 623 23.68 57.44 -48.92
CA THR A 623 25.11 57.24 -48.56
C THR A 623 25.47 58.02 -47.29
N ASP A 624 24.94 59.24 -47.13
CA ASP A 624 25.15 60.08 -45.95
C ASP A 624 24.39 59.56 -44.70
N LEU A 625 23.31 58.78 -44.89
CA LEU A 625 22.49 58.24 -43.81
C LEU A 625 23.05 56.96 -43.19
N GLU A 626 23.94 56.23 -43.87
CA GLU A 626 24.47 54.96 -43.38
C GLU A 626 25.23 55.15 -42.05
N GLN A 627 26.06 56.21 -41.95
CA GLN A 627 26.80 56.52 -40.72
C GLN A 627 25.87 56.96 -39.58
N ILE A 628 24.84 57.75 -39.89
CA ILE A 628 23.83 58.21 -38.93
C ILE A 628 23.04 57.04 -38.36
N VAL A 629 22.65 56.07 -39.19
CA VAL A 629 21.97 54.85 -38.72
C VAL A 629 22.89 54.00 -37.87
N GLN A 630 24.18 53.90 -38.18
CA GLN A 630 25.11 53.18 -37.31
C GLN A 630 25.20 53.79 -35.91
N TRP A 631 25.26 55.12 -35.80
CA TRP A 631 25.23 55.81 -34.51
C TRP A 631 23.90 55.64 -33.78
N HIS A 632 22.76 55.69 -34.49
CA HIS A 632 21.43 55.44 -33.90
C HIS A 632 21.30 54.03 -33.28
N TYR A 633 21.81 53.00 -33.96
CA TYR A 633 21.86 51.65 -33.39
C TYR A 633 22.89 51.55 -32.26
N GLY A 634 24.01 52.29 -32.36
CA GLY A 634 25.03 52.36 -31.32
C GLY A 634 24.47 52.87 -30.00
N ASP A 635 23.73 53.98 -30.03
CA ASP A 635 23.11 54.60 -28.86
C ASP A 635 22.14 53.66 -28.13
N ARG A 636 21.31 52.92 -28.88
CA ARG A 636 20.26 52.07 -28.33
C ARG A 636 20.72 50.68 -27.88
N PHE A 637 21.75 50.13 -28.53
CA PHE A 637 22.06 48.71 -28.40
C PHE A 637 23.50 48.41 -27.93
N ARG A 638 24.40 49.40 -27.86
CA ARG A 638 25.73 49.19 -27.26
C ARG A 638 25.65 49.26 -25.72
N PRO A 639 26.27 48.33 -24.98
CA PRO A 639 26.43 48.46 -23.54
C PRO A 639 27.30 49.69 -23.23
N GLY A 640 26.69 50.77 -22.75
CA GLY A 640 27.36 52.05 -22.47
C GLY A 640 26.95 53.22 -23.37
N GLY A 641 26.10 53.01 -24.39
CA GLY A 641 25.62 54.07 -25.29
C GLY A 641 26.72 54.64 -26.20
N LEU A 642 26.46 55.80 -26.81
CA LEU A 642 27.47 56.57 -27.55
C LEU A 642 28.39 57.34 -26.58
N SER A 643 29.67 57.46 -26.90
CA SER A 643 30.57 58.37 -26.18
C SER A 643 30.17 59.84 -26.39
N ALA A 644 30.58 60.76 -25.51
CA ALA A 644 30.24 62.18 -25.64
C ALA A 644 30.69 62.80 -26.98
N ALA A 645 31.85 62.37 -27.51
CA ALA A 645 32.35 62.79 -28.82
C ALA A 645 31.48 62.24 -29.96
N GLU A 646 31.09 60.97 -29.90
CA GLU A 646 30.20 60.34 -30.90
C GLU A 646 28.79 60.92 -30.86
N SER A 647 28.24 61.24 -29.67
CA SER A 647 26.93 61.89 -29.54
C SER A 647 26.92 63.30 -30.14
N THR A 648 28.02 64.05 -29.98
CA THR A 648 28.17 65.39 -30.59
C THR A 648 28.29 65.28 -32.12
N ALA A 649 29.10 64.34 -32.61
CA ALA A 649 29.23 64.07 -34.05
C ALA A 649 27.91 63.58 -34.67
N PHE A 650 27.16 62.74 -33.96
CA PHE A 650 25.84 62.25 -34.38
C PHE A 650 24.85 63.39 -34.59
N LYS A 651 24.75 64.31 -33.62
CA LYS A 651 23.90 65.52 -33.74
C LYS A 651 24.31 66.43 -34.89
N GLN A 652 25.62 66.63 -35.06
CA GLN A 652 26.16 67.46 -36.14
C GLN A 652 25.87 66.84 -37.51
N ALA A 653 26.02 65.52 -37.66
CA ALA A 653 25.72 64.81 -38.90
C ALA A 653 24.23 64.84 -39.26
N ILE A 654 23.33 64.70 -38.27
CA ILE A 654 21.89 64.90 -38.49
C ILE A 654 21.60 66.33 -38.97
N GLY A 655 22.23 67.34 -38.34
CA GLY A 655 22.07 68.74 -38.73
C GLY A 655 22.54 69.02 -40.15
N LEU A 656 23.72 68.50 -40.54
CA LEU A 656 24.26 68.64 -41.90
C LEU A 656 23.39 67.94 -42.94
N TRP A 657 22.92 66.73 -42.63
CA TRP A 657 22.04 65.99 -43.53
C TRP A 657 20.71 66.72 -43.74
N LEU A 658 20.11 67.25 -42.67
CA LEU A 658 18.90 68.06 -42.77
C LEU A 658 19.14 69.34 -43.56
N GLN A 659 20.27 70.02 -43.41
CA GLN A 659 20.60 71.21 -44.23
C GLN A 659 20.79 70.86 -45.71
N HIS A 660 21.31 69.68 -46.02
CA HIS A 660 21.59 69.27 -47.40
C HIS A 660 20.32 68.81 -48.14
N TRP A 661 19.34 68.23 -47.43
CA TRP A 661 18.18 67.56 -48.03
C TRP A 661 16.82 68.10 -47.56
N GLN A 662 16.77 69.18 -46.78
CA GLN A 662 15.53 69.94 -46.57
C GLN A 662 15.15 70.77 -47.80
N VAL A 663 13.83 70.84 -48.01
CA VAL A 663 13.10 71.89 -48.75
C VAL A 663 13.52 73.28 -48.29
#